data_AF-A0A4U5N5V4-F1
#
_entry.id   AF-A0A4U5N5V4-F1
#
_cell.length_a   1.000
_cell.length_b   1.000
_cell.length_c   1.000
_cell.angle_alpha   90.00
_cell.angle_beta   90.00
_cell.angle_gamma   90.00
#
_symmetry.space_group_name_H-M   'P 1'
#
loop_
_entity.id
_entity.type
_entity.pdbx_description
1 polymer ?
#
loop_
_entity_poly.entity_id
_entity_poly.type
_entity_poly.pdbx_seq_one_letter_code
_entity_poly.pdbx_strand_id
1 'polypeptide(L)'
;MTLVKIVLLSLLLVATVAVAVCPEGCTCRAKSIICTCEDDSWDSSETSKPKKSRLVLSGIANQFDYIESFVVHSCDHLVIPNDTFTGVSIHDQLKLVGIGRVDFRPHAFRRIRRSPRHFVVQNAGVTRIPKHAFSGLDSIEHFWWRNVTISSIDSFAFADVSKVEYVYFRDARVTHLHRNAFGRMSSIGNFYLRENIHIGRLGVGVFDSSQLAEVIFEDAQVSASDGAHLATFDNAKIAHLQLLNSRFDLCYRNPVAKSVRKCQVDKLTVVNSVFDRLLPENFCQIATFENATIASLGPSDDFNVPAPFSVAVVNFVHSHIGKITAGAFRNSRIDQLRFDKSDINFLARRSFYGSEILRISFADSSIDDAGASEPPPFDGGQFGEVAFARGFLRATTNLFARSTVSSSVEFTSIHFGVIVGALFMDSKIANVTFRDCNFDTLKGPFFDNTTVDTLDISKSRFSEELPDDFFEGGLASETKRFLMRDCEVFCNLKACEKNALLLRPIIHDLSWKFRRNRCSNAAERPCAELRVQDKGGLACRQRHAIEECVCMGPMALGIPGIRIPPSNASILVLGDCRQVTVTAENRSKNVHIYLYRVEQLVVKSVTPTLRRLEILHSNVVLEGAFAWGNRSLSSISLVDSNVKRIGPNAFSGARIDRIVFNDSQIGLVHSKAFENSSIRSMRVIRSRLFDADYSLPQEIAQISIDDSLIEQNHRLFHVDHIDLGEAEKSEDDCSLLNQRIRSINRRFVCGRRMSRSPLGRIAAIVARCERKDCAEAKVPDSALRIHFSSILFLFSLFLWI
;
A
#
# COMPACT_ATOMS: atom_id res chain seq x y z
N MET A 1 2.29 78.34 -58.17
CA MET A 1 1.93 77.43 -57.06
C MET A 1 2.01 75.94 -57.41
N THR A 2 2.39 75.56 -58.63
CA THR A 2 2.46 74.15 -59.08
C THR A 2 3.89 73.57 -59.03
N LEU A 3 4.93 74.39 -59.19
CA LEU A 3 6.32 73.92 -59.12
C LEU A 3 6.76 73.53 -57.69
N VAL A 4 6.31 74.28 -56.67
CA VAL A 4 6.65 73.99 -55.26
C VAL A 4 6.01 72.68 -54.77
N LYS A 5 4.83 72.30 -55.29
CA LYS A 5 4.16 71.05 -54.93
C LYS A 5 4.80 69.83 -55.59
N ILE A 6 5.32 69.95 -56.81
CA ILE A 6 6.03 68.85 -57.48
C ILE A 6 7.40 68.64 -56.84
N VAL A 7 8.10 69.73 -56.49
CA VAL A 7 9.37 69.66 -55.76
C VAL A 7 9.18 69.09 -54.35
N LEU A 8 8.11 69.46 -53.63
CA LEU A 8 7.77 68.83 -52.34
C LEU A 8 7.39 67.35 -52.50
N LEU A 9 6.68 66.96 -53.55
CA LEU A 9 6.31 65.55 -53.79
C LEU A 9 7.52 64.70 -54.20
N SER A 10 8.48 65.27 -54.94
CA SER A 10 9.77 64.62 -55.22
C SER A 10 10.70 64.59 -54.00
N LEU A 11 10.65 65.60 -53.12
CA LEU A 11 11.38 65.60 -51.84
C LEU A 11 10.73 64.66 -50.80
N LEU A 12 9.41 64.42 -50.87
CA LEU A 12 8.70 63.40 -50.09
C LEU A 12 8.86 61.99 -50.66
N LEU A 13 9.07 61.80 -51.97
CA LEU A 13 9.42 60.49 -52.54
C LEU A 13 10.88 60.08 -52.27
N VAL A 14 11.73 61.02 -51.85
CA VAL A 14 13.08 60.75 -51.35
C VAL A 14 13.08 60.49 -49.82
N ALA A 15 11.90 60.46 -49.19
CA ALA A 15 11.76 59.94 -47.82
C ALA A 15 11.96 58.42 -47.82
N THR A 16 13.24 58.03 -47.72
CA THR A 16 13.76 56.77 -47.21
C THR A 16 13.12 55.50 -47.81
N VAL A 17 13.51 55.15 -49.04
CA VAL A 17 13.83 53.74 -49.27
C VAL A 17 15.04 53.46 -48.38
N ALA A 18 14.80 53.00 -47.15
CA ALA A 18 15.84 52.41 -46.34
C ALA A 18 16.26 51.13 -47.08
N VAL A 19 17.23 51.27 -47.98
CA VAL A 19 17.88 50.11 -48.58
C VAL A 19 18.47 49.34 -47.41
N ALA A 20 17.92 48.16 -47.13
CA ALA A 20 18.43 47.30 -46.07
C ALA A 20 19.92 47.07 -46.33
N VAL A 21 20.76 47.61 -45.45
CA VAL A 21 22.20 47.48 -45.60
C VAL A 21 22.57 46.11 -45.07
N CYS A 22 23.24 45.30 -45.91
CA CYS A 22 23.67 43.99 -45.45
C CYS A 22 24.60 44.15 -44.23
N PRO A 23 24.42 43.36 -43.15
CA PRO A 23 25.26 43.49 -41.97
C PRO A 23 26.74 43.31 -42.30
N GLU A 24 27.60 44.00 -41.56
CA GLU A 24 29.04 43.92 -41.78
C GLU A 24 29.55 42.48 -41.59
N GLY A 25 30.31 41.97 -42.56
CA GLY A 25 30.78 40.58 -42.55
C GLY A 25 29.75 39.56 -43.04
N CYS A 26 28.66 40.02 -43.67
CA CYS A 26 27.63 39.17 -44.24
C CYS A 26 27.40 39.45 -45.72
N THR A 27 26.96 38.42 -46.44
CA THR A 27 26.47 38.45 -47.81
C THR A 27 24.97 38.21 -47.81
N CYS A 28 24.21 39.15 -48.38
CA CYS A 28 22.76 39.08 -48.45
C CYS A 28 22.35 38.77 -49.90
N ARG A 29 21.70 37.62 -50.12
CA ARG A 29 21.22 37.19 -51.45
C ARG A 29 19.73 36.85 -51.38
N ALA A 30 18.92 37.62 -52.10
CA ALA A 30 17.46 37.52 -52.09
C ALA A 30 16.87 37.63 -50.67
N LYS A 31 16.55 36.50 -50.04
CA LYS A 31 16.00 36.38 -48.68
C LYS A 31 16.90 35.55 -47.74
N SER A 32 18.12 35.25 -48.17
CA SER A 32 19.12 34.52 -47.40
C SER A 32 20.26 35.44 -46.99
N ILE A 33 20.67 35.37 -45.72
CA ILE A 33 21.82 36.10 -45.17
C ILE A 33 22.85 35.07 -44.71
N ILE A 34 24.08 35.18 -45.22
CA ILE A 34 25.20 34.31 -44.86
C ILE A 34 26.34 35.18 -44.35
N CYS A 35 26.75 34.97 -43.10
CA CYS A 35 27.88 35.66 -42.49
C CYS A 35 29.06 34.72 -42.32
N THR A 36 30.25 35.14 -42.76
CA THR A 36 31.49 34.37 -42.67
C THR A 36 32.61 35.25 -42.17
N CYS A 37 33.54 34.68 -41.41
CA CYS A 37 34.77 35.32 -40.98
C CYS A 37 36.00 34.86 -41.79
N GLU A 38 35.80 34.04 -42.82
CA GLU A 38 36.85 33.70 -43.79
C GLU A 38 37.09 34.84 -44.79
N ASP A 39 38.36 35.12 -45.09
CA ASP A 39 38.77 36.08 -46.12
C ASP A 39 38.62 35.42 -47.51
N ASP A 40 37.70 35.91 -48.35
CA ASP A 40 37.63 35.54 -49.77
C ASP A 40 38.71 36.23 -50.65
N SER A 41 39.79 36.77 -50.06
CA SER A 41 40.82 37.47 -50.85
C SER A 41 41.87 36.51 -51.40
N TRP A 42 41.64 36.02 -52.61
CA TRP A 42 42.70 35.53 -53.50
C TRP A 42 43.47 36.73 -54.05
N ASP A 43 44.13 37.50 -53.19
CA ASP A 43 45.08 38.52 -53.63
C ASP A 43 46.35 38.45 -52.79
N SER A 44 47.39 37.92 -53.42
CA SER A 44 48.70 37.72 -52.84
C SER A 44 49.49 39.03 -52.91
N SER A 45 49.21 39.99 -52.04
CA SER A 45 50.19 41.02 -51.68
C SER A 45 49.86 41.75 -50.37
N GLU A 46 50.84 41.72 -49.47
CA GLU A 46 51.13 42.72 -48.42
C GLU A 46 50.22 42.83 -47.17
N THR A 47 50.70 42.15 -46.13
CA THR A 47 50.96 42.65 -44.76
C THR A 47 49.97 43.60 -44.09
N SER A 48 49.45 43.12 -42.95
CA SER A 48 48.97 43.86 -41.77
C SER A 48 47.55 44.45 -41.79
N LYS A 49 46.53 43.59 -41.95
CA LYS A 49 45.21 43.79 -41.31
C LYS A 49 44.89 42.55 -40.46
N PRO A 50 44.38 42.70 -39.23
CA PRO A 50 44.05 41.55 -38.42
C PRO A 50 42.93 40.75 -39.11
N LYS A 51 43.15 39.44 -39.30
CA LYS A 51 42.11 38.45 -39.60
C LYS A 51 40.86 38.79 -38.79
N LYS A 52 39.70 38.95 -39.42
CA LYS A 52 38.42 39.19 -38.71
C LYS A 52 37.99 37.90 -37.98
N SER A 53 38.69 37.55 -36.91
CA SER A 53 38.38 36.41 -36.03
C SER A 53 37.07 36.61 -35.25
N ARG A 54 36.58 37.85 -35.15
CA ARG A 54 35.43 38.22 -34.33
C ARG A 54 34.34 38.92 -35.14
N LEU A 55 33.12 38.37 -35.10
CA LEU A 55 31.90 38.93 -35.68
C LEU A 55 30.93 39.38 -34.59
N VAL A 56 30.38 40.59 -34.72
CA VAL A 56 29.31 41.11 -33.84
C VAL A 56 28.09 41.37 -34.71
N LEU A 57 26.99 40.65 -34.47
CA LEU A 57 25.75 40.84 -35.24
C LEU A 57 25.11 42.19 -34.87
N SER A 58 25.22 43.17 -35.76
CA SER A 58 24.64 44.51 -35.61
C SER A 58 23.97 44.94 -36.91
N GLY A 59 23.04 45.90 -36.84
CA GLY A 59 22.33 46.39 -38.03
C GLY A 59 21.29 45.43 -38.61
N ILE A 60 20.73 44.51 -37.82
CA ILE A 60 19.66 43.60 -38.28
C ILE A 60 18.28 44.11 -37.85
N ALA A 61 18.18 44.66 -36.64
CA ALA A 61 16.94 45.13 -36.03
C ALA A 61 16.22 46.15 -36.93
N ASN A 62 14.94 45.86 -37.21
CA ASN A 62 14.04 46.65 -38.06
C ASN A 62 14.52 46.91 -39.50
N GLN A 63 15.58 46.23 -39.97
CA GLN A 63 16.07 46.40 -41.35
C GLN A 63 15.49 45.37 -42.31
N PHE A 64 15.13 44.19 -41.81
CA PHE A 64 14.61 43.09 -42.62
C PHE A 64 13.26 42.63 -42.09
N ASP A 65 12.20 42.86 -42.87
CA ASP A 65 10.85 42.37 -42.51
C ASP A 65 10.75 40.84 -42.60
N TYR A 66 11.45 40.24 -43.58
CA TYR A 66 11.40 38.81 -43.89
C TYR A 66 12.79 38.28 -44.27
N ILE A 67 13.22 37.23 -43.58
CA ILE A 67 14.42 36.45 -43.88
C ILE A 67 13.99 34.98 -43.98
N GLU A 68 14.37 34.30 -45.05
CA GLU A 68 14.11 32.87 -45.21
C GLU A 68 15.14 32.06 -44.40
N SER A 69 16.42 32.30 -44.67
CA SER A 69 17.54 31.56 -44.08
C SER A 69 18.63 32.52 -43.60
N PHE A 70 19.09 32.35 -42.38
CA PHE A 70 20.17 33.14 -41.79
C PHE A 70 21.25 32.20 -41.27
N VAL A 71 22.46 32.28 -41.81
CA VAL A 71 23.57 31.38 -41.50
C VAL A 71 24.80 32.18 -41.08
N VAL A 72 25.43 31.80 -39.97
CA VAL A 72 26.75 32.29 -39.56
C VAL A 72 27.69 31.10 -39.47
N HIS A 73 28.84 31.17 -40.15
CA HIS A 73 29.82 30.10 -40.10
C HIS A 73 31.27 30.59 -40.09
N SER A 74 32.19 29.67 -39.78
CA SER A 74 33.64 29.86 -39.88
C SER A 74 34.20 31.06 -39.10
N CYS A 75 33.69 31.33 -37.89
CA CYS A 75 34.16 32.43 -37.04
C CYS A 75 34.86 31.93 -35.77
N ASP A 76 35.95 32.58 -35.34
CA ASP A 76 36.55 32.22 -34.04
C ASP A 76 35.67 32.72 -32.87
N HIS A 77 35.04 33.90 -33.03
CA HIS A 77 34.20 34.51 -32.01
C HIS A 77 32.96 35.20 -32.60
N LEU A 78 31.77 34.73 -32.26
CA LEU A 78 30.50 35.39 -32.55
C LEU A 78 29.92 36.04 -31.30
N VAL A 79 29.47 37.30 -31.42
CA VAL A 79 28.65 37.97 -30.40
C VAL A 79 27.29 38.29 -30.96
N ILE A 80 26.24 37.91 -30.22
CA ILE A 80 24.84 38.23 -30.53
C ILE A 80 24.34 39.20 -29.44
N PRO A 81 24.31 40.52 -29.73
CA PRO A 81 23.82 41.54 -28.80
C PRO A 81 22.35 41.40 -28.41
N ASN A 82 21.94 42.18 -27.41
CA ASN A 82 20.53 42.32 -27.05
C ASN A 82 19.73 42.83 -28.26
N ASP A 83 18.47 42.39 -28.38
CA ASP A 83 17.51 42.93 -29.35
C ASP A 83 17.93 42.82 -30.83
N THR A 84 18.92 41.97 -31.16
CA THR A 84 19.52 41.83 -32.50
C THR A 84 18.47 41.62 -33.60
N PHE A 85 17.43 40.82 -33.31
CA PHE A 85 16.39 40.45 -34.27
C PHE A 85 15.06 41.19 -34.08
N THR A 86 15.06 42.35 -33.42
CA THR A 86 13.83 43.14 -33.21
C THR A 86 13.15 43.46 -34.54
N GLY A 87 11.85 43.19 -34.64
CA GLY A 87 11.04 43.49 -35.83
C GLY A 87 11.23 42.52 -37.01
N VAL A 88 12.15 41.56 -36.91
CA VAL A 88 12.50 40.65 -38.01
C VAL A 88 11.60 39.41 -38.01
N SER A 89 11.21 38.92 -39.18
CA SER A 89 10.55 37.63 -39.36
C SER A 89 11.50 36.63 -40.00
N ILE A 90 11.98 35.62 -39.27
CA ILE A 90 12.78 34.54 -39.85
C ILE A 90 11.86 33.35 -40.12
N HIS A 91 11.75 32.89 -41.37
CA HIS A 91 10.76 31.89 -41.75
C HIS A 91 11.26 30.45 -41.59
N ASP A 92 12.40 30.11 -42.20
CA ASP A 92 12.87 28.72 -42.26
C ASP A 92 13.90 28.45 -41.18
N GLN A 93 15.09 29.06 -41.25
CA GLN A 93 16.20 28.67 -40.38
C GLN A 93 17.13 29.81 -39.93
N LEU A 94 17.65 29.67 -38.71
CA LEU A 94 18.81 30.40 -38.18
C LEU A 94 19.88 29.38 -37.76
N LYS A 95 21.04 29.36 -38.44
CA LYS A 95 22.12 28.39 -38.23
C LYS A 95 23.43 29.05 -37.82
N LEU A 96 24.05 28.55 -36.76
CA LEU A 96 25.38 28.94 -36.27
C LEU A 96 26.29 27.70 -36.35
N VAL A 97 27.29 27.69 -37.24
CA VAL A 97 28.04 26.47 -37.58
C VAL A 97 29.55 26.70 -37.55
N GLY A 98 30.30 25.86 -36.81
CA GLY A 98 31.75 25.90 -36.83
C GLY A 98 32.30 27.20 -36.24
N ILE A 99 31.78 27.58 -35.06
CA ILE A 99 32.16 28.83 -34.39
C ILE A 99 32.95 28.51 -33.12
N GLY A 100 34.19 29.01 -33.01
CA GLY A 100 35.04 28.73 -31.86
C GLY A 100 34.40 29.11 -30.52
N ARG A 101 33.81 30.31 -30.45
CA ARG A 101 33.09 30.83 -29.30
C ARG A 101 31.85 31.64 -29.71
N VAL A 102 30.70 31.35 -29.12
CA VAL A 102 29.47 32.13 -29.25
C VAL A 102 29.12 32.78 -27.91
N ASP A 103 28.99 34.11 -27.90
CA ASP A 103 28.50 34.88 -26.77
C ASP A 103 27.10 35.44 -27.06
N PHE A 104 26.08 34.83 -26.46
CA PHE A 104 24.73 35.40 -26.42
C PHE A 104 24.66 36.47 -25.35
N ARG A 105 24.04 37.60 -25.65
CA ARG A 105 23.61 38.56 -24.63
C ARG A 105 22.15 38.30 -24.20
N PRO A 106 21.74 38.74 -23.00
CA PRO A 106 20.34 38.63 -22.58
C PRO A 106 19.39 39.24 -23.62
N HIS A 107 18.24 38.62 -23.84
CA HIS A 107 17.19 39.15 -24.72
C HIS A 107 17.64 39.34 -26.19
N ALA A 108 18.54 38.50 -26.69
CA ALA A 108 19.04 38.59 -28.08
C ALA A 108 17.91 38.49 -29.13
N PHE A 109 16.86 37.70 -28.84
CA PHE A 109 15.72 37.45 -29.73
C PHE A 109 14.44 38.17 -29.30
N ARG A 110 14.53 39.08 -28.31
CA ARG A 110 13.36 39.80 -27.82
C ARG A 110 12.75 40.64 -28.94
N ARG A 111 11.42 40.59 -29.06
CA ARG A 111 10.63 41.30 -30.10
C ARG A 111 10.98 40.85 -31.53
N ILE A 112 11.47 39.64 -31.72
CA ILE A 112 11.41 38.99 -33.05
C ILE A 112 9.94 38.87 -33.46
N ARG A 113 9.62 39.16 -34.72
CA ARG A 113 8.24 39.20 -35.22
C ARG A 113 7.71 37.81 -35.55
N ARG A 114 8.60 36.94 -36.05
CA ARG A 114 8.33 35.52 -36.27
C ARG A 114 9.63 34.73 -36.06
N SER A 115 9.57 33.72 -35.20
CA SER A 115 10.69 32.83 -34.93
C SER A 115 10.96 31.88 -36.11
N PRO A 116 12.22 31.47 -36.32
CA PRO A 116 12.56 30.48 -37.33
C PRO A 116 11.92 29.13 -37.02
N ARG A 117 11.56 28.35 -38.05
CA ARG A 117 11.16 26.94 -37.86
C ARG A 117 12.31 26.10 -37.30
N HIS A 118 13.54 26.38 -37.73
CA HIS A 118 14.75 25.68 -37.30
C HIS A 118 15.79 26.64 -36.72
N PHE A 119 16.15 26.47 -35.45
CA PHE A 119 17.30 27.14 -34.82
C PHE A 119 18.39 26.09 -34.57
N VAL A 120 19.56 26.25 -35.18
CA VAL A 120 20.64 25.25 -35.11
C VAL A 120 21.95 25.88 -34.66
N VAL A 121 22.57 25.31 -33.63
CA VAL A 121 23.96 25.59 -33.23
C VAL A 121 24.76 24.32 -33.36
N GLN A 122 25.80 24.33 -34.18
CA GLN A 122 26.58 23.15 -34.50
C GLN A 122 28.08 23.42 -34.44
N ASN A 123 28.85 22.49 -33.86
CA ASN A 123 30.32 22.56 -33.77
C ASN A 123 30.76 23.91 -33.16
N ALA A 124 30.30 24.20 -31.93
CA ALA A 124 30.53 25.50 -31.32
C ALA A 124 30.83 25.46 -29.82
N GLY A 125 31.68 26.38 -29.36
CA GLY A 125 31.90 26.66 -27.94
C GLY A 125 30.98 27.78 -27.46
N VAL A 126 30.39 27.65 -26.28
CA VAL A 126 29.53 28.67 -25.65
C VAL A 126 30.00 28.86 -24.22
N THR A 127 30.59 30.01 -23.92
CA THR A 127 31.05 30.24 -22.54
C THR A 127 29.88 30.32 -21.57
N ARG A 128 28.81 31.05 -21.94
CA ARG A 128 27.65 31.25 -21.07
C ARG A 128 26.40 31.49 -21.89
N ILE A 129 25.31 30.81 -21.53
CA ILE A 129 23.97 31.19 -21.97
C ILE A 129 23.34 32.01 -20.83
N PRO A 130 23.24 33.34 -20.97
CA PRO A 130 22.75 34.18 -19.90
C PRO A 130 21.22 34.04 -19.74
N LYS A 131 20.73 34.49 -18.59
CA LYS A 131 19.30 34.63 -18.31
C LYS A 131 18.55 35.34 -19.47
N HIS A 132 17.41 34.79 -19.88
CA HIS A 132 16.56 35.27 -20.98
C HIS A 132 17.25 35.40 -22.35
N ALA A 133 18.33 34.66 -22.63
CA ALA A 133 19.02 34.72 -23.92
C ALA A 133 18.06 34.50 -25.11
N PHE A 134 17.13 33.56 -24.97
CA PHE A 134 16.21 33.13 -26.03
C PHE A 134 14.76 33.63 -25.85
N SER A 135 14.54 34.59 -24.95
CA SER A 135 13.20 35.16 -24.73
C SER A 135 12.70 35.84 -26.01
N GLY A 136 11.48 35.49 -26.43
CA GLY A 136 10.88 35.91 -27.70
C GLY A 136 10.85 34.80 -28.77
N LEU A 137 11.59 33.71 -28.58
CA LEU A 137 11.51 32.53 -29.46
C LEU A 137 10.27 31.70 -29.14
N ASP A 138 9.29 31.74 -30.03
CA ASP A 138 8.02 31.01 -29.96
C ASP A 138 7.70 30.28 -31.27
N SER A 139 6.97 29.15 -31.21
CA SER A 139 6.53 28.42 -32.42
C SER A 139 7.69 27.89 -33.29
N ILE A 140 8.76 27.41 -32.66
CA ILE A 140 9.90 26.75 -33.32
C ILE A 140 9.59 25.26 -33.50
N GLU A 141 9.85 24.69 -34.67
CA GLU A 141 9.74 23.24 -34.85
C GLU A 141 10.96 22.53 -34.26
N HIS A 142 12.17 22.99 -34.59
CA HIS A 142 13.41 22.33 -34.18
C HIS A 142 14.42 23.32 -33.59
N PHE A 143 14.75 23.13 -32.31
CA PHE A 143 15.79 23.86 -31.59
C PHE A 143 16.97 22.91 -31.32
N TRP A 144 17.97 22.92 -32.19
CA TRP A 144 19.06 21.94 -32.23
C TRP A 144 20.41 22.50 -31.76
N TRP A 145 21.07 21.74 -30.89
CA TRP A 145 22.43 21.95 -30.43
C TRP A 145 23.22 20.68 -30.70
N ARG A 146 24.24 20.73 -31.57
CA ARG A 146 25.01 19.55 -31.97
C ARG A 146 26.51 19.76 -31.80
N ASN A 147 27.18 18.85 -31.12
CA ASN A 147 28.62 18.93 -30.89
C ASN A 147 29.01 20.30 -30.30
N VAL A 148 28.46 20.58 -29.11
CA VAL A 148 28.62 21.88 -28.44
C VAL A 148 29.25 21.72 -27.06
N THR A 149 30.10 22.68 -26.71
CA THR A 149 30.66 22.78 -25.35
C THR A 149 30.13 24.03 -24.69
N ILE A 150 29.41 23.89 -23.57
CA ILE A 150 28.76 24.99 -22.86
C ILE A 150 29.35 25.08 -21.45
N SER A 151 30.01 26.17 -21.09
CA SER A 151 30.59 26.27 -19.73
C SER A 151 29.51 26.50 -18.68
N SER A 152 28.53 27.37 -18.93
CA SER A 152 27.37 27.51 -18.05
C SER A 152 26.07 27.85 -18.77
N ILE A 153 24.96 27.27 -18.29
CA ILE A 153 23.60 27.69 -18.60
C ILE A 153 23.00 28.31 -17.34
N ASP A 154 22.77 29.62 -17.37
CA ASP A 154 22.26 30.36 -16.22
C ASP A 154 20.78 30.04 -15.92
N SER A 155 20.35 30.35 -14.69
CA SER A 155 18.94 30.33 -14.32
C SER A 155 18.08 31.15 -15.28
N PHE A 156 16.99 30.54 -15.76
CA PHE A 156 16.02 31.13 -16.69
C PHE A 156 16.62 31.55 -18.03
N ALA A 157 17.68 30.88 -18.50
CA ALA A 157 18.28 31.12 -19.81
C ALA A 157 17.28 30.95 -20.97
N PHE A 158 16.42 29.94 -20.88
CA PHE A 158 15.39 29.60 -21.87
C PHE A 158 13.97 30.04 -21.45
N ALA A 159 13.85 30.93 -20.47
CA ALA A 159 12.54 31.41 -20.05
C ALA A 159 11.81 32.12 -21.20
N ASP A 160 10.49 31.92 -21.23
CA ASP A 160 9.56 32.42 -22.25
C ASP A 160 9.72 31.79 -23.64
N VAL A 161 10.55 30.75 -23.79
CA VAL A 161 10.51 29.87 -24.96
C VAL A 161 9.23 29.04 -24.91
N SER A 162 8.46 29.06 -26.01
CA SER A 162 7.14 28.41 -26.03
C SER A 162 6.77 27.79 -27.36
N LYS A 163 5.84 26.81 -27.32
CA LYS A 163 5.31 26.12 -28.50
C LYS A 163 6.44 25.53 -29.37
N VAL A 164 7.32 24.76 -28.74
CA VAL A 164 8.44 24.12 -29.45
C VAL A 164 8.16 22.64 -29.64
N GLU A 165 8.30 22.13 -30.86
CA GLU A 165 8.06 20.70 -31.13
C GLU A 165 9.23 19.85 -30.63
N TYR A 166 10.47 20.22 -30.98
CA TYR A 166 11.69 19.51 -30.56
C TYR A 166 12.77 20.48 -30.05
N VAL A 167 13.21 20.26 -28.81
CA VAL A 167 14.48 20.78 -28.29
C VAL A 167 15.47 19.62 -28.23
N TYR A 168 16.58 19.71 -28.96
CA TYR A 168 17.51 18.60 -29.14
C TYR A 168 18.94 19.04 -28.83
N PHE A 169 19.58 18.39 -27.86
CA PHE A 169 21.02 18.45 -27.67
C PHE A 169 21.63 17.10 -28.02
N ARG A 170 22.64 17.12 -28.89
CA ARG A 170 23.41 15.96 -29.32
C ARG A 170 24.89 16.22 -29.16
N ASP A 171 25.63 15.26 -28.61
CA ASP A 171 27.07 15.38 -28.40
C ASP A 171 27.40 16.68 -27.63
N ALA A 172 26.73 16.89 -26.50
CA ALA A 172 26.80 18.15 -25.76
C ALA A 172 27.52 17.97 -24.41
N ARG A 173 28.50 18.85 -24.16
CA ARG A 173 29.20 18.93 -22.88
C ARG A 173 28.83 20.22 -22.16
N VAL A 174 28.13 20.12 -21.04
CA VAL A 174 27.74 21.26 -20.20
C VAL A 174 28.48 21.19 -18.86
N THR A 175 29.35 22.16 -18.57
CA THR A 175 30.08 22.12 -17.29
C THR A 175 29.15 22.42 -16.11
N HIS A 176 28.30 23.45 -16.22
CA HIS A 176 27.36 23.84 -15.17
C HIS A 176 25.96 24.13 -15.74
N LEU A 177 24.96 23.42 -15.24
CA LEU A 177 23.56 23.64 -15.56
C LEU A 177 22.86 24.14 -14.31
N HIS A 178 22.66 25.46 -14.19
CA HIS A 178 22.15 26.07 -12.97
C HIS A 178 20.69 25.69 -12.71
N ARG A 179 20.27 25.86 -11.45
CA ARG A 179 18.86 25.79 -11.04
C ARG A 179 17.98 26.61 -12.00
N ASN A 180 16.84 26.06 -12.40
CA ASN A 180 15.86 26.68 -13.28
C ASN A 180 16.41 27.10 -14.66
N ALA A 181 17.50 26.50 -15.16
CA ALA A 181 18.10 26.86 -16.45
C ALA A 181 17.11 26.81 -17.62
N PHE A 182 16.24 25.79 -17.64
CA PHE A 182 15.14 25.60 -18.58
C PHE A 182 13.77 25.92 -17.95
N GLY A 183 13.75 26.74 -16.89
CA GLY A 183 12.53 27.09 -16.18
C GLY A 183 11.63 28.03 -16.97
N ARG A 184 10.31 27.94 -16.75
CA ARG A 184 9.26 28.72 -17.41
C ARG A 184 9.17 28.53 -18.93
N MET A 185 9.44 27.32 -19.41
CA MET A 185 9.13 26.93 -20.79
C MET A 185 7.69 26.39 -20.87
N SER A 186 6.96 26.69 -21.95
CA SER A 186 5.56 26.28 -22.07
C SER A 186 5.23 25.64 -23.41
N SER A 187 4.40 24.59 -23.38
CA SER A 187 4.01 23.84 -24.59
C SER A 187 5.23 23.29 -25.35
N ILE A 188 6.12 22.60 -24.64
CA ILE A 188 7.26 21.90 -25.25
C ILE A 188 6.84 20.48 -25.54
N GLY A 189 6.90 20.06 -26.80
CA GLY A 189 6.64 18.67 -27.20
C GLY A 189 7.71 17.76 -26.62
N ASN A 190 8.90 17.82 -27.21
CA ASN A 190 9.97 16.88 -26.94
C ASN A 190 11.25 17.61 -26.52
N PHE A 191 11.82 17.24 -25.38
CA PHE A 191 13.11 17.73 -24.91
C PHE A 191 14.09 16.57 -24.80
N TYR A 192 15.07 16.52 -25.69
CA TYR A 192 15.99 15.40 -25.84
C TYR A 192 17.43 15.85 -25.58
N LEU A 193 18.10 15.15 -24.67
CA LEU A 193 19.55 15.12 -24.54
C LEU A 193 19.98 13.71 -24.95
N ARG A 194 20.67 13.55 -26.08
CA ARG A 194 21.05 12.23 -26.62
C ARG A 194 22.48 12.19 -27.09
N GLU A 195 23.09 11.01 -27.03
CA GLU A 195 24.43 10.70 -27.55
C GLU A 195 25.54 11.56 -26.91
N ASN A 196 26.40 10.94 -26.09
CA ASN A 196 27.57 11.58 -25.48
C ASN A 196 27.25 12.86 -24.70
N ILE A 197 26.20 12.83 -23.88
CA ILE A 197 25.82 13.97 -23.04
C ILE A 197 26.66 13.96 -21.77
N HIS A 198 27.41 15.03 -21.51
CA HIS A 198 28.17 15.17 -20.27
C HIS A 198 27.76 16.43 -19.52
N ILE A 199 27.26 16.26 -18.30
CA ILE A 199 26.87 17.35 -17.40
C ILE A 199 27.76 17.30 -16.17
N GLY A 200 28.62 18.30 -16.00
CA GLY A 200 29.53 18.37 -14.85
C GLY A 200 28.76 18.58 -13.55
N ARG A 201 27.85 19.55 -13.52
CA ARG A 201 27.00 19.86 -12.36
C ARG A 201 25.57 20.19 -12.78
N LEU A 202 24.60 19.45 -12.24
CA LEU A 202 23.17 19.54 -12.54
C LEU A 202 22.40 20.22 -11.39
N GLY A 203 21.73 21.33 -11.68
CA GLY A 203 20.90 22.05 -10.72
C GLY A 203 19.63 21.30 -10.32
N VAL A 204 19.05 21.71 -9.19
CA VAL A 204 17.68 21.32 -8.80
C VAL A 204 16.64 22.10 -9.60
N GLY A 205 15.46 21.52 -9.85
CA GLY A 205 14.35 22.20 -10.55
C GLY A 205 14.76 22.83 -11.87
N VAL A 206 15.54 22.14 -12.70
CA VAL A 206 16.05 22.67 -13.97
C VAL A 206 14.92 23.10 -14.89
N PHE A 207 13.80 22.37 -14.86
CA PHE A 207 12.58 22.64 -15.62
C PHE A 207 11.48 23.30 -14.78
N ASP A 208 11.83 23.95 -13.66
CA ASP A 208 10.87 24.56 -12.73
C ASP A 208 9.79 25.39 -13.44
N SER A 209 8.53 25.16 -13.09
CA SER A 209 7.35 25.82 -13.66
C SER A 209 7.22 25.67 -15.18
N SER A 210 7.73 24.57 -15.75
CA SER A 210 7.64 24.27 -17.19
C SER A 210 6.65 23.16 -17.50
N GLN A 211 6.17 23.13 -18.75
CA GLN A 211 5.25 22.11 -19.26
C GLN A 211 5.87 21.41 -20.47
N LEU A 212 6.18 20.13 -20.33
CA LEU A 212 6.81 19.29 -21.35
C LEU A 212 6.01 18.01 -21.55
N ALA A 213 5.82 17.56 -22.79
CA ALA A 213 5.19 16.27 -23.05
C ALA A 213 6.19 15.13 -22.80
N GLU A 214 7.36 15.18 -23.43
CA GLU A 214 8.40 14.16 -23.29
C GLU A 214 9.76 14.77 -22.97
N VAL A 215 10.47 14.17 -22.01
CA VAL A 215 11.86 14.51 -21.65
C VAL A 215 12.70 13.24 -21.69
N ILE A 216 13.78 13.23 -22.48
CA ILE A 216 14.68 12.08 -22.61
C ILE A 216 16.11 12.50 -22.32
N PHE A 217 16.75 11.79 -21.39
CA PHE A 217 18.19 11.79 -21.19
C PHE A 217 18.70 10.42 -21.63
N GLU A 218 19.45 10.38 -22.72
CA GLU A 218 19.99 9.15 -23.30
C GLU A 218 21.50 9.28 -23.44
N ASP A 219 22.24 8.25 -23.00
CA ASP A 219 23.70 8.25 -22.96
C ASP A 219 24.26 9.48 -22.21
N ALA A 220 23.62 9.82 -21.09
CA ALA A 220 23.97 10.97 -20.29
C ALA A 220 24.81 10.59 -19.07
N GLN A 221 25.94 11.29 -18.89
CA GLN A 221 26.76 11.21 -17.70
C GLN A 221 26.65 12.52 -16.89
N VAL A 222 26.06 12.41 -15.72
CA VAL A 222 25.94 13.51 -14.75
C VAL A 222 26.94 13.28 -13.62
N SER A 223 28.03 14.05 -13.63
CA SER A 223 29.10 13.91 -12.62
C SER A 223 28.64 14.34 -11.24
N ALA A 224 27.79 15.37 -11.14
CA ALA A 224 27.23 15.80 -9.88
C ALA A 224 25.86 16.48 -10.03
N SER A 225 25.04 16.39 -8.98
CA SER A 225 23.76 17.09 -8.84
C SER A 225 23.75 17.95 -7.58
N ASP A 226 23.12 19.13 -7.63
CA ASP A 226 22.94 20.04 -6.49
C ASP A 226 21.94 19.54 -5.43
N GLY A 227 21.31 18.40 -5.68
CA GLY A 227 20.34 17.75 -4.80
C GLY A 227 20.21 16.27 -5.17
N ALA A 228 19.15 15.63 -4.71
CA ALA A 228 18.75 14.32 -5.23
C ALA A 228 18.61 14.38 -6.76
N HIS A 229 19.04 13.33 -7.48
CA HIS A 229 19.09 13.35 -8.94
C HIS A 229 17.75 13.72 -9.59
N LEU A 230 16.66 13.14 -9.11
CA LEU A 230 15.32 13.42 -9.64
C LEU A 230 14.74 14.75 -9.18
N ALA A 231 15.33 15.41 -8.18
CA ALA A 231 14.92 16.77 -7.78
C ALA A 231 15.23 17.81 -8.89
N THR A 232 16.01 17.45 -9.90
CA THR A 232 16.18 18.25 -11.12
C THR A 232 14.84 18.48 -11.86
N PHE A 233 13.84 17.61 -11.67
CA PHE A 233 12.53 17.68 -12.32
C PHE A 233 11.42 18.24 -11.41
N ASP A 234 11.77 18.69 -10.19
CA ASP A 234 10.79 19.26 -9.26
C ASP A 234 10.04 20.43 -9.90
N ASN A 235 8.73 20.50 -9.64
CA ASN A 235 7.79 21.54 -10.11
C ASN A 235 7.64 21.66 -11.64
N ALA A 236 8.14 20.69 -12.40
CA ALA A 236 7.86 20.59 -13.83
C ALA A 236 6.67 19.66 -14.07
N LYS A 237 5.78 20.04 -14.99
CA LYS A 237 4.73 19.15 -15.50
C LYS A 237 5.30 18.38 -16.69
N ILE A 238 5.56 17.08 -16.50
CA ILE A 238 6.17 16.20 -17.51
C ILE A 238 5.26 14.99 -17.70
N ALA A 239 4.76 14.75 -18.91
CA ALA A 239 3.92 13.57 -19.14
C ALA A 239 4.76 12.28 -19.16
N HIS A 240 5.93 12.29 -19.80
CA HIS A 240 6.86 11.14 -19.79
C HIS A 240 8.31 11.59 -19.65
N LEU A 241 8.96 11.13 -18.59
CA LEU A 241 10.39 11.30 -18.34
C LEU A 241 11.11 9.97 -18.55
N GLN A 242 12.14 9.98 -19.41
CA GLN A 242 12.95 8.80 -19.72
C GLN A 242 14.43 9.06 -19.43
N LEU A 243 15.04 8.18 -18.64
CA LEU A 243 16.48 8.15 -18.36
C LEU A 243 17.04 6.82 -18.90
N LEU A 244 17.75 6.89 -20.02
CA LEU A 244 18.18 5.73 -20.80
C LEU A 244 19.70 5.68 -20.84
N ASN A 245 20.29 4.52 -20.55
CA ASN A 245 21.75 4.30 -20.61
C ASN A 245 22.55 5.40 -19.88
N SER A 246 22.02 5.91 -18.76
CA SER A 246 22.49 7.14 -18.12
C SER A 246 23.12 6.86 -16.76
N ARG A 247 24.08 7.69 -16.37
CA ARG A 247 24.83 7.55 -15.12
C ARG A 247 24.79 8.84 -14.32
N PHE A 248 24.44 8.72 -13.05
CA PHE A 248 24.36 9.82 -12.10
C PHE A 248 25.24 9.49 -10.88
N ASP A 249 26.33 10.25 -10.72
CA ASP A 249 27.46 9.84 -9.86
C ASP A 249 27.43 10.38 -8.43
N LEU A 250 27.18 11.67 -8.23
CA LEU A 250 27.20 12.30 -6.92
C LEU A 250 25.99 13.23 -6.72
N CYS A 251 25.30 13.08 -5.59
CA CYS A 251 24.31 14.06 -5.14
C CYS A 251 24.84 14.92 -3.96
N TYR A 252 24.82 16.25 -4.13
CA TYR A 252 25.19 17.20 -3.07
C TYR A 252 23.98 17.68 -2.28
N ARG A 253 24.21 18.05 -1.01
CA ARG A 253 23.20 18.66 -0.15
C ARG A 253 23.11 20.15 -0.43
N ASN A 254 21.96 20.62 -0.91
CA ASN A 254 21.66 22.05 -0.92
C ASN A 254 20.80 22.44 0.31
N PRO A 255 21.37 23.15 1.30
CA PRO A 255 20.67 23.51 2.55
C PRO A 255 19.53 24.52 2.38
N VAL A 256 19.22 24.97 1.15
CA VAL A 256 18.30 26.10 0.88
C VAL A 256 16.91 25.66 0.40
N ALA A 257 16.66 24.38 0.12
CA ALA A 257 15.43 23.93 -0.54
C ALA A 257 14.20 23.82 0.39
N LYS A 258 13.66 24.96 0.85
CA LYS A 258 12.38 25.08 1.58
C LYS A 258 11.16 25.25 0.66
N SER A 259 11.09 24.51 -0.46
CA SER A 259 9.93 24.59 -1.36
C SER A 259 9.03 23.37 -1.17
N VAL A 260 7.71 23.61 -1.11
CA VAL A 260 6.69 22.57 -1.17
C VAL A 260 6.82 21.88 -2.53
N ARG A 261 7.47 20.73 -2.54
CA ARG A 261 7.75 19.98 -3.77
C ARG A 261 6.44 19.45 -4.34
N LYS A 262 6.11 19.84 -5.56
CA LYS A 262 5.01 19.23 -6.32
C LYS A 262 5.62 18.38 -7.43
N CYS A 263 5.68 17.07 -7.16
CA CYS A 263 6.07 16.08 -8.16
C CYS A 263 4.92 15.93 -9.18
N GLN A 264 5.12 16.31 -10.44
CA GLN A 264 4.10 16.28 -11.50
C GLN A 264 4.57 15.54 -12.76
N VAL A 265 5.36 14.49 -12.56
CA VAL A 265 5.78 13.56 -13.61
C VAL A 265 4.76 12.41 -13.67
N ASP A 266 4.04 12.29 -14.78
CA ASP A 266 2.98 11.26 -14.90
C ASP A 266 3.59 9.86 -15.08
N LYS A 267 4.69 9.74 -15.83
CA LYS A 267 5.42 8.49 -16.02
C LYS A 267 6.94 8.72 -16.01
N LEU A 268 7.64 7.99 -15.15
CA LEU A 268 9.10 7.89 -15.12
C LEU A 268 9.52 6.50 -15.64
N THR A 269 10.41 6.47 -16.62
CA THR A 269 11.02 5.24 -17.16
C THR A 269 12.53 5.37 -17.09
N VAL A 270 13.17 4.40 -16.44
CA VAL A 270 14.62 4.36 -16.26
C VAL A 270 15.10 3.03 -16.81
N VAL A 271 16.02 3.05 -17.77
CA VAL A 271 16.52 1.85 -18.44
C VAL A 271 18.04 1.87 -18.46
N ASN A 272 18.69 0.75 -18.11
CA ASN A 272 20.14 0.56 -18.17
C ASN A 272 20.93 1.70 -17.49
N SER A 273 20.44 2.19 -16.35
CA SER A 273 20.96 3.42 -15.74
C SER A 273 21.48 3.20 -14.32
N VAL A 274 22.44 4.02 -13.93
CA VAL A 274 23.15 3.89 -12.64
C VAL A 274 22.97 5.16 -11.80
N PHE A 275 22.65 4.98 -10.52
CA PHE A 275 22.46 6.06 -9.55
C PHE A 275 23.17 5.74 -8.25
N ASP A 276 23.87 6.72 -7.67
CA ASP A 276 24.38 6.61 -6.29
C ASP A 276 23.23 6.62 -5.26
N ARG A 277 22.19 7.43 -5.49
CA ARG A 277 21.09 7.65 -4.57
C ARG A 277 19.82 8.05 -5.30
N LEU A 278 18.71 7.44 -4.90
CA LEU A 278 17.36 7.84 -5.31
C LEU A 278 16.46 8.02 -4.08
N LEU A 279 15.54 8.99 -4.21
CA LEU A 279 14.59 9.36 -3.17
C LEU A 279 13.18 8.96 -3.63
N PRO A 280 12.51 8.00 -2.97
CA PRO A 280 11.18 7.55 -3.38
C PRO A 280 10.10 8.63 -3.42
N GLU A 281 10.28 9.71 -2.65
CA GLU A 281 9.42 10.91 -2.69
C GLU A 281 9.39 11.62 -4.06
N ASN A 282 10.38 11.38 -4.91
CA ASN A 282 10.41 11.90 -6.28
C ASN A 282 9.67 11.01 -7.30
N PHE A 283 9.07 9.90 -6.87
CA PHE A 283 8.25 9.04 -7.73
C PHE A 283 6.81 9.54 -7.65
N CYS A 284 6.30 10.26 -8.65
CA CYS A 284 5.01 10.94 -8.49
C CYS A 284 3.78 10.05 -8.74
N GLN A 285 3.81 9.24 -9.81
CA GLN A 285 2.65 8.47 -10.28
C GLN A 285 3.07 7.04 -10.63
N ILE A 286 3.74 6.88 -11.78
CA ILE A 286 4.27 5.59 -12.24
C ILE A 286 5.77 5.73 -12.40
N ALA A 287 6.54 4.88 -11.73
CA ALA A 287 7.99 4.79 -11.91
C ALA A 287 8.37 3.35 -12.26
N THR A 288 9.12 3.17 -13.34
CA THR A 288 9.64 1.85 -13.75
C THR A 288 11.14 1.95 -13.97
N PHE A 289 11.87 1.08 -13.30
CA PHE A 289 13.32 0.92 -13.38
C PHE A 289 13.61 -0.45 -13.97
N GLU A 290 14.24 -0.48 -15.14
CA GLU A 290 14.60 -1.69 -15.86
C GLU A 290 16.12 -1.74 -16.01
N ASN A 291 16.73 -2.84 -15.56
CA ASN A 291 18.18 -3.01 -15.56
C ASN A 291 18.91 -1.81 -14.93
N ALA A 292 18.40 -1.33 -13.78
CA ALA A 292 18.96 -0.20 -13.08
C ALA A 292 19.86 -0.65 -11.92
N THR A 293 20.96 0.07 -11.70
CA THR A 293 21.84 -0.12 -10.54
C THR A 293 21.73 1.08 -9.62
N ILE A 294 21.19 0.87 -8.43
CA ILE A 294 20.90 1.94 -7.45
C ILE A 294 21.68 1.62 -6.18
N ALA A 295 22.70 2.41 -5.85
CA ALA A 295 23.48 2.13 -4.66
C ALA A 295 22.67 2.36 -3.36
N SER A 296 21.79 3.37 -3.32
CA SER A 296 20.96 3.68 -2.16
C SER A 296 19.57 4.19 -2.52
N LEU A 297 18.52 3.56 -1.98
CA LEU A 297 17.17 4.10 -1.90
C LEU A 297 16.94 4.63 -0.48
N GLY A 298 16.65 5.92 -0.35
CA GLY A 298 16.51 6.52 0.98
C GLY A 298 15.66 7.76 1.05
N PRO A 299 15.27 8.16 2.27
CA PRO A 299 14.48 9.36 2.45
C PRO A 299 15.30 10.61 2.11
N SER A 300 14.62 11.74 2.04
CA SER A 300 15.27 13.04 2.20
C SER A 300 15.93 13.14 3.58
N ASP A 301 17.09 13.79 3.65
CA ASP A 301 17.79 14.08 4.92
C ASP A 301 17.11 15.22 5.72
N ASP A 302 16.02 15.79 5.21
CA ASP A 302 15.23 16.82 5.88
C ASP A 302 14.08 16.21 6.70
N PHE A 303 14.29 16.11 8.01
CA PHE A 303 13.32 15.56 8.96
C PHE A 303 12.05 16.42 9.13
N ASN A 304 11.98 17.61 8.49
CA ASN A 304 10.89 18.58 8.64
C ASN A 304 9.96 18.72 7.40
N VAL A 305 10.12 17.89 6.35
CA VAL A 305 9.29 17.92 5.12
C VAL A 305 8.35 16.69 5.09
N PRO A 306 7.07 16.83 4.65
CA PRO A 306 6.02 15.93 5.09
C PRO A 306 6.02 14.57 4.36
N ALA A 307 6.05 13.53 5.19
CA ALA A 307 5.17 12.37 5.07
C ALA A 307 3.69 12.81 5.05
N PRO A 308 2.75 12.24 4.26
CA PRO A 308 2.85 11.15 3.29
C PRO A 308 2.93 11.62 1.82
N PHE A 309 3.66 10.90 0.97
CA PHE A 309 3.54 11.02 -0.50
C PHE A 309 2.75 9.84 -1.06
N SER A 310 2.08 10.05 -2.19
CA SER A 310 1.25 9.02 -2.85
C SER A 310 1.81 8.67 -4.21
N VAL A 311 1.97 7.39 -4.49
CA VAL A 311 2.47 6.85 -5.77
C VAL A 311 1.57 5.72 -6.19
N ALA A 312 1.13 5.68 -7.44
CA ALA A 312 0.32 4.56 -7.92
C ALA A 312 1.18 3.29 -8.04
N VAL A 313 2.24 3.34 -8.85
CA VAL A 313 3.02 2.14 -9.19
C VAL A 313 4.52 2.41 -9.21
N VAL A 314 5.27 1.56 -8.52
CA VAL A 314 6.74 1.53 -8.59
C VAL A 314 7.18 0.11 -8.95
N ASN A 315 7.90 -0.03 -10.06
CA ASN A 315 8.43 -1.31 -10.51
C ASN A 315 9.96 -1.24 -10.64
N PHE A 316 10.64 -2.20 -10.03
CA PHE A 316 12.05 -2.50 -10.26
C PHE A 316 12.13 -3.86 -10.96
N VAL A 317 12.75 -3.89 -12.14
CA VAL A 317 12.80 -5.06 -13.01
C VAL A 317 14.26 -5.29 -13.42
N HIS A 318 14.78 -6.50 -13.24
CA HIS A 318 16.19 -6.83 -13.51
C HIS A 318 17.18 -5.86 -12.82
N SER A 319 16.83 -5.32 -11.66
CA SER A 319 17.55 -4.20 -11.06
C SER A 319 18.36 -4.63 -9.84
N HIS A 320 19.48 -3.94 -9.60
CA HIS A 320 20.31 -4.12 -8.42
C HIS A 320 20.17 -2.93 -7.48
N ILE A 321 19.78 -3.20 -6.23
CA ILE A 321 19.62 -2.19 -5.19
C ILE A 321 20.60 -2.52 -4.06
N GLY A 322 21.62 -1.66 -3.90
CA GLY A 322 22.61 -1.84 -2.84
C GLY A 322 22.00 -1.77 -1.46
N LYS A 323 21.17 -0.75 -1.19
CA LYS A 323 20.49 -0.62 0.11
C LYS A 323 19.18 0.14 0.02
N ILE A 324 18.14 -0.41 0.65
CA ILE A 324 16.94 0.33 1.02
C ILE A 324 17.15 0.80 2.46
N THR A 325 17.41 2.09 2.62
CA THR A 325 17.78 2.70 3.90
C THR A 325 16.57 2.94 4.81
N ALA A 326 16.84 3.26 6.07
CA ALA A 326 15.80 3.51 7.05
C ALA A 326 14.94 4.72 6.65
N GLY A 327 13.63 4.54 6.65
CA GLY A 327 12.67 5.57 6.27
C GLY A 327 12.51 5.82 4.77
N ALA A 328 13.09 5.00 3.89
CA ALA A 328 13.01 5.19 2.43
C ALA A 328 11.57 5.39 1.92
N PHE A 329 10.62 4.64 2.47
CA PHE A 329 9.19 4.69 2.18
C PHE A 329 8.38 5.08 3.42
N ARG A 330 8.96 5.89 4.31
CA ARG A 330 8.28 6.29 5.56
C ARG A 330 6.96 6.99 5.25
N ASN A 331 5.89 6.50 5.85
CA ASN A 331 4.54 7.04 5.74
C ASN A 331 4.10 7.24 4.28
N SER A 332 4.57 6.43 3.33
CA SER A 332 4.13 6.52 1.94
C SER A 332 2.75 5.88 1.76
N ARG A 333 2.01 6.32 0.74
CA ARG A 333 0.81 5.66 0.23
C ARG A 333 1.13 5.10 -1.16
N ILE A 334 1.17 3.78 -1.31
CA ILE A 334 1.55 3.16 -2.59
C ILE A 334 0.53 2.10 -2.99
N ASP A 335 0.00 2.14 -4.22
CA ASP A 335 -0.93 1.09 -4.64
C ASP A 335 -0.18 -0.21 -4.97
N GLN A 336 0.94 -0.11 -5.70
CA GLN A 336 1.77 -1.25 -6.04
C GLN A 336 3.27 -0.94 -5.99
N LEU A 337 4.01 -1.75 -5.23
CA LEU A 337 5.48 -1.78 -5.23
C LEU A 337 5.96 -3.17 -5.62
N ARG A 338 6.63 -3.28 -6.76
CA ARG A 338 7.10 -4.55 -7.32
C ARG A 338 8.61 -4.55 -7.51
N PHE A 339 9.24 -5.63 -7.06
CA PHE A 339 10.60 -6.01 -7.37
C PHE A 339 10.54 -7.33 -8.14
N ASP A 340 11.01 -7.34 -9.38
CA ASP A 340 10.98 -8.48 -10.28
C ASP A 340 12.38 -8.75 -10.79
N LYS A 341 12.86 -10.00 -10.65
CA LYS A 341 14.21 -10.40 -11.05
C LYS A 341 15.30 -9.46 -10.52
N SER A 342 15.12 -8.97 -9.29
CA SER A 342 15.95 -7.92 -8.72
C SER A 342 16.68 -8.40 -7.48
N ASP A 343 17.84 -7.83 -7.22
CA ASP A 343 18.69 -8.16 -6.07
C ASP A 343 18.77 -6.97 -5.12
N ILE A 344 18.52 -7.22 -3.83
CA ILE A 344 18.54 -6.20 -2.78
C ILE A 344 19.54 -6.65 -1.71
N ASN A 345 20.68 -5.96 -1.59
CA ASN A 345 21.71 -6.43 -0.65
C ASN A 345 21.30 -6.17 0.80
N PHE A 346 20.68 -5.01 1.09
CA PHE A 346 20.31 -4.64 2.45
C PHE A 346 18.96 -3.94 2.55
N LEU A 347 18.05 -4.51 3.31
CA LEU A 347 16.76 -3.93 3.68
C LEU A 347 16.81 -3.45 5.14
N ALA A 348 16.94 -2.14 5.33
CA ALA A 348 17.13 -1.53 6.64
C ALA A 348 15.86 -1.51 7.50
N ARG A 349 16.08 -1.35 8.81
CA ARG A 349 15.04 -1.04 9.80
C ARG A 349 14.14 0.11 9.36
N ARG A 350 12.83 0.00 9.62
CA ARG A 350 11.86 1.08 9.37
C ARG A 350 11.89 1.64 7.94
N SER A 351 12.38 0.89 6.97
CA SER A 351 12.38 1.29 5.56
C SER A 351 10.96 1.59 5.07
N PHE A 352 9.96 0.87 5.57
CA PHE A 352 8.54 1.03 5.24
C PHE A 352 7.70 1.55 6.43
N TYR A 353 8.34 2.28 7.36
CA TYR A 353 7.67 2.66 8.61
C TYR A 353 6.41 3.50 8.40
N GLY A 354 5.29 3.08 8.99
CA GLY A 354 4.03 3.82 8.92
C GLY A 354 3.41 3.94 7.53
N SER A 355 3.92 3.18 6.54
CA SER A 355 3.41 3.21 5.17
C SER A 355 2.05 2.52 5.04
N GLU A 356 1.27 2.95 4.06
CA GLU A 356 0.01 2.33 3.62
C GLU A 356 0.23 1.81 2.19
N ILE A 357 0.50 0.51 2.03
CA ILE A 357 0.83 -0.08 0.72
C ILE A 357 -0.15 -1.19 0.37
N LEU A 358 -0.89 -1.04 -0.72
CA LEU A 358 -1.92 -2.00 -1.11
C LEU A 358 -1.29 -3.34 -1.59
N ARG A 359 -0.26 -3.31 -2.42
CA ARG A 359 0.48 -4.52 -2.83
C ARG A 359 1.99 -4.33 -2.82
N ILE A 360 2.70 -5.27 -2.20
CA ILE A 360 4.15 -5.41 -2.29
C ILE A 360 4.48 -6.78 -2.83
N SER A 361 5.29 -6.88 -3.87
CA SER A 361 5.70 -8.17 -4.43
C SER A 361 7.19 -8.23 -4.74
N PHE A 362 7.83 -9.31 -4.32
CA PHE A 362 9.20 -9.69 -4.67
C PHE A 362 9.15 -11.00 -5.47
N ALA A 363 9.27 -10.92 -6.79
CA ALA A 363 9.19 -12.07 -7.69
C ALA A 363 10.56 -12.33 -8.32
N ASP A 364 11.00 -13.58 -8.36
CA ASP A 364 12.27 -13.98 -8.97
C ASP A 364 13.48 -13.19 -8.40
N SER A 365 13.35 -12.71 -7.16
CA SER A 365 14.23 -11.70 -6.56
C SER A 365 14.96 -12.24 -5.34
N SER A 366 16.10 -11.65 -5.00
CA SER A 366 16.88 -12.00 -3.82
C SER A 366 17.00 -10.83 -2.85
N ILE A 367 16.94 -11.12 -1.55
CA ILE A 367 17.28 -10.19 -0.48
C ILE A 367 18.35 -10.85 0.38
N ASP A 368 19.54 -10.26 0.41
CA ASP A 368 20.67 -10.83 1.16
C ASP A 368 20.48 -10.64 2.65
N ASP A 369 20.13 -9.42 3.08
CA ASP A 369 19.88 -9.09 4.49
C ASP A 369 18.56 -8.34 4.66
N ALA A 370 17.57 -9.05 5.21
CA ALA A 370 16.28 -8.53 5.58
C ALA A 370 16.21 -8.28 7.10
N GLY A 371 16.56 -7.07 7.51
CA GLY A 371 16.33 -6.60 8.87
C GLY A 371 17.37 -7.03 9.90
N ALA A 372 18.67 -6.90 9.63
CA ALA A 372 19.78 -7.08 10.58
C ALA A 372 19.66 -6.36 11.95
N SER A 373 18.68 -5.48 12.14
CA SER A 373 18.56 -4.65 13.33
C SER A 373 17.10 -4.36 13.66
N GLU A 374 16.74 -4.38 14.93
CA GLU A 374 15.45 -3.90 15.40
C GLU A 374 15.35 -2.37 15.35
N PRO A 375 14.15 -1.82 15.10
CA PRO A 375 12.90 -2.50 14.69
C PRO A 375 12.88 -2.89 13.20
N PRO A 376 12.03 -3.83 12.77
CA PRO A 376 12.10 -4.42 11.43
C PRO A 376 11.73 -3.47 10.27
N PRO A 377 11.95 -3.90 9.00
CA PRO A 377 11.64 -3.11 7.81
C PRO A 377 10.20 -2.60 7.73
N PHE A 378 9.22 -3.48 7.96
CA PHE A 378 7.78 -3.20 7.87
C PHE A 378 7.19 -2.88 9.25
N ASP A 379 7.76 -1.91 9.97
CA ASP A 379 7.30 -1.49 11.30
C ASP A 379 6.13 -0.49 11.23
N GLY A 380 5.00 -0.77 11.91
CA GLY A 380 3.89 0.18 12.03
C GLY A 380 3.09 0.44 10.74
N GLY A 381 3.27 -0.38 9.71
CA GLY A 381 2.64 -0.20 8.40
C GLY A 381 1.27 -0.88 8.26
N GLN A 382 0.52 -0.44 7.26
CA GLN A 382 -0.73 -1.04 6.82
C GLN A 382 -0.56 -1.59 5.41
N PHE A 383 -0.76 -2.89 5.24
CA PHE A 383 -0.51 -3.58 3.99
C PHE A 383 -1.76 -4.32 3.51
N GLY A 384 -1.99 -4.32 2.20
CA GLY A 384 -2.99 -5.19 1.58
C GLY A 384 -2.47 -6.61 1.44
N GLU A 385 -1.66 -6.82 0.40
CA GLU A 385 -1.03 -8.08 0.03
C GLU A 385 0.49 -7.92 0.01
N VAL A 386 1.20 -8.87 0.65
CA VAL A 386 2.67 -8.95 0.57
C VAL A 386 3.06 -10.33 0.04
N ALA A 387 3.69 -10.37 -1.13
CA ALA A 387 4.04 -11.60 -1.81
C ALA A 387 5.54 -11.71 -2.06
N PHE A 388 6.10 -12.88 -1.77
CA PHE A 388 7.45 -13.30 -2.12
C PHE A 388 7.33 -14.56 -2.96
N ALA A 389 7.85 -14.56 -4.19
CA ALA A 389 7.75 -15.67 -5.12
C ALA A 389 9.09 -16.00 -5.78
N ARG A 390 9.48 -17.28 -5.80
CA ARG A 390 10.65 -17.82 -6.54
C ARG A 390 11.95 -17.08 -6.24
N GLY A 391 12.37 -17.02 -4.98
CA GLY A 391 13.45 -16.12 -4.57
C GLY A 391 14.22 -16.58 -3.35
N PHE A 392 15.14 -15.72 -2.90
CA PHE A 392 16.00 -16.00 -1.74
C PHE A 392 15.84 -14.91 -0.68
N LEU A 393 15.69 -15.33 0.57
CA LEU A 393 15.84 -14.48 1.75
C LEU A 393 17.01 -15.07 2.57
N ARG A 394 18.23 -14.56 2.36
CA ARG A 394 19.44 -15.24 2.87
C ARG A 394 19.59 -15.08 4.37
N ALA A 395 19.45 -13.87 4.90
CA ALA A 395 19.46 -13.59 6.32
C ALA A 395 18.22 -12.78 6.69
N THR A 396 17.50 -13.21 7.71
CA THR A 396 16.30 -12.52 8.20
C THR A 396 16.27 -12.55 9.72
N THR A 397 16.20 -11.38 10.36
CA THR A 397 15.99 -11.31 11.82
C THR A 397 14.50 -11.19 12.11
N ASN A 398 13.87 -10.09 11.69
CA ASN A 398 12.43 -9.86 11.77
C ASN A 398 11.98 -9.10 10.53
N LEU A 399 10.77 -9.36 10.02
CA LEU A 399 10.24 -8.66 8.84
C LEU A 399 9.18 -7.61 9.23
N PHE A 400 8.27 -7.95 10.12
CA PHE A 400 7.14 -7.12 10.50
C PHE A 400 7.10 -6.86 12.02
N ALA A 401 6.78 -5.64 12.41
CA ALA A 401 6.43 -5.28 13.79
C ALA A 401 5.26 -4.30 13.80
N ARG A 402 4.32 -4.46 14.75
CA ARG A 402 3.20 -3.50 14.94
C ARG A 402 2.42 -3.17 13.66
N SER A 403 2.35 -4.13 12.74
CA SER A 403 1.82 -3.93 11.39
C SER A 403 0.50 -4.64 11.20
N THR A 404 -0.29 -4.15 10.27
CA THR A 404 -1.56 -4.78 9.88
C THR A 404 -1.50 -5.21 8.43
N VAL A 405 -1.83 -6.48 8.15
CA VAL A 405 -1.95 -7.02 6.80
C VAL A 405 -3.38 -7.51 6.60
N SER A 406 -4.12 -6.83 5.73
CA SER A 406 -5.56 -7.03 5.58
C SER A 406 -5.93 -8.23 4.71
N SER A 407 -5.09 -8.64 3.74
CA SER A 407 -5.36 -9.76 2.84
C SER A 407 -4.48 -10.99 3.12
N SER A 408 -3.21 -10.95 2.72
CA SER A 408 -2.31 -12.09 2.88
C SER A 408 -0.84 -11.69 2.88
N VAL A 409 -0.03 -12.51 3.56
CA VAL A 409 1.42 -12.59 3.37
C VAL A 409 1.75 -13.95 2.79
N GLU A 410 2.27 -13.97 1.57
CA GLU A 410 2.49 -15.19 0.81
C GLU A 410 3.96 -15.39 0.48
N PHE A 411 4.51 -16.54 0.84
CA PHE A 411 5.83 -17.00 0.42
C PHE A 411 5.63 -18.24 -0.46
N THR A 412 6.00 -18.15 -1.73
CA THR A 412 5.89 -19.26 -2.70
C THR A 412 7.25 -19.57 -3.31
N SER A 413 7.73 -20.80 -3.17
CA SER A 413 9.02 -21.22 -3.73
C SER A 413 10.17 -20.30 -3.26
N ILE A 414 10.15 -19.93 -1.97
CA ILE A 414 11.21 -19.11 -1.35
C ILE A 414 12.21 -20.02 -0.64
N HIS A 415 13.49 -19.73 -0.84
CA HIS A 415 14.59 -20.30 -0.08
C HIS A 415 14.99 -19.34 1.04
N PHE A 416 14.71 -19.73 2.28
CA PHE A 416 15.15 -19.03 3.48
C PHE A 416 16.48 -19.61 3.95
N GLY A 417 17.52 -18.78 4.00
CA GLY A 417 18.81 -19.16 4.55
C GLY A 417 18.76 -19.25 6.08
N VAL A 418 18.93 -18.13 6.77
CA VAL A 418 18.90 -18.08 8.23
C VAL A 418 17.80 -17.14 8.73
N ILE A 419 16.90 -17.68 9.54
CA ILE A 419 15.90 -16.91 10.30
C ILE A 419 16.29 -16.92 11.77
N VAL A 420 16.60 -15.74 12.33
CA VAL A 420 17.08 -15.60 13.71
C VAL A 420 15.97 -15.29 14.70
N GLY A 421 15.01 -14.44 14.34
CA GLY A 421 13.90 -14.01 15.20
C GLY A 421 12.53 -14.29 14.58
N ALA A 422 11.47 -13.81 15.25
CA ALA A 422 10.11 -13.93 14.74
C ALA A 422 9.90 -13.07 13.49
N LEU A 423 9.44 -13.67 12.41
CA LEU A 423 9.14 -12.95 11.16
C LEU A 423 8.09 -11.85 11.39
N PHE A 424 7.14 -12.10 12.28
CA PHE A 424 6.04 -11.18 12.60
C PHE A 424 5.94 -10.96 14.10
N MET A 425 5.99 -9.69 14.51
CA MET A 425 5.91 -9.26 15.92
C MET A 425 4.77 -8.26 16.13
N ASP A 426 4.02 -8.36 17.24
CA ASP A 426 2.98 -7.39 17.62
C ASP A 426 1.99 -7.03 16.49
N SER A 427 1.73 -7.96 15.57
CA SER A 427 1.05 -7.66 14.30
C SER A 427 -0.33 -8.29 14.20
N LYS A 428 -1.13 -7.86 13.23
CA LYS A 428 -2.41 -8.47 12.88
C LYS A 428 -2.46 -8.80 11.40
N ILE A 429 -2.57 -10.07 11.08
CA ILE A 429 -2.47 -10.59 9.72
C ILE A 429 -3.66 -11.48 9.44
N ALA A 430 -4.34 -11.28 8.30
CA ALA A 430 -5.43 -12.17 7.91
C ALA A 430 -4.89 -13.57 7.57
N ASN A 431 -4.10 -13.71 6.51
CA ASN A 431 -3.62 -15.02 6.06
C ASN A 431 -2.09 -15.02 5.91
N VAL A 432 -1.44 -16.08 6.36
CA VAL A 432 -0.02 -16.34 6.11
C VAL A 432 0.12 -17.69 5.42
N THR A 433 0.75 -17.70 4.25
CA THR A 433 0.96 -18.94 3.50
C THR A 433 2.42 -19.13 3.15
N PHE A 434 2.95 -20.31 3.46
CA PHE A 434 4.24 -20.79 2.98
C PHE A 434 3.99 -21.98 2.06
N ARG A 435 4.29 -21.83 0.78
CA ARG A 435 4.09 -22.86 -0.23
C ARG A 435 5.40 -23.18 -0.90
N ASP A 436 5.77 -24.46 -0.93
CA ASP A 436 6.95 -24.91 -1.66
C ASP A 436 8.25 -24.22 -1.21
N CYS A 437 8.32 -23.79 0.07
CA CYS A 437 9.48 -23.08 0.60
C CYS A 437 10.53 -24.05 1.13
N ASN A 438 11.80 -23.64 1.09
CA ASN A 438 12.89 -24.33 1.76
C ASN A 438 13.42 -23.48 2.91
N PHE A 439 13.61 -24.08 4.09
CA PHE A 439 14.14 -23.43 5.28
C PHE A 439 15.43 -24.14 5.70
N ASP A 440 16.58 -23.47 5.56
CA ASP A 440 17.86 -24.05 5.96
C ASP A 440 18.02 -24.00 7.49
N THR A 441 17.95 -22.81 8.09
CA THR A 441 18.09 -22.62 9.55
C THR A 441 16.96 -21.74 10.09
N LEU A 442 16.21 -22.25 11.06
CA LEU A 442 15.14 -21.54 11.76
C LEU A 442 15.41 -21.58 13.27
N LYS A 443 15.79 -20.44 13.87
CA LYS A 443 16.20 -20.37 15.28
C LYS A 443 15.07 -20.08 16.28
N GLY A 444 13.90 -19.69 15.81
CA GLY A 444 12.74 -19.34 16.64
C GLY A 444 11.41 -19.46 15.90
N PRO A 445 10.29 -19.10 16.54
CA PRO A 445 8.96 -19.21 15.96
C PRO A 445 8.75 -18.16 14.87
N PHE A 446 7.78 -18.36 13.98
CA PHE A 446 7.45 -17.34 12.97
C PHE A 446 6.73 -16.11 13.56
N PHE A 447 6.08 -16.27 14.71
CA PHE A 447 5.16 -15.28 15.28
C PHE A 447 5.51 -15.01 16.74
N ASP A 448 5.51 -13.72 17.09
CA ASP A 448 5.54 -13.24 18.47
C ASP A 448 4.42 -12.21 18.66
N ASN A 449 3.59 -12.39 19.70
CA ASN A 449 2.43 -11.55 20.01
C ASN A 449 1.61 -11.11 18.78
N THR A 450 1.44 -12.01 17.81
CA THR A 450 0.86 -11.70 16.49
C THR A 450 -0.40 -12.51 16.24
N THR A 451 -1.45 -11.82 15.78
CA THR A 451 -2.73 -12.45 15.43
C THR A 451 -2.79 -12.85 13.98
N VAL A 452 -3.16 -14.12 13.73
CA VAL A 452 -3.23 -14.70 12.39
C VAL A 452 -4.56 -15.43 12.21
N ASP A 453 -5.36 -15.10 11.20
CA ASP A 453 -6.60 -15.85 10.97
C ASP A 453 -6.31 -17.24 10.39
N THR A 454 -5.47 -17.33 9.36
CA THR A 454 -5.08 -18.62 8.79
C THR A 454 -3.58 -18.72 8.54
N LEU A 455 -3.00 -19.87 8.91
CA LEU A 455 -1.64 -20.26 8.59
C LEU A 455 -1.68 -21.55 7.75
N ASP A 456 -1.21 -21.50 6.50
CA ASP A 456 -1.03 -22.69 5.64
C ASP A 456 0.46 -22.87 5.32
N ILE A 457 1.04 -23.98 5.75
CA ILE A 457 2.39 -24.40 5.38
C ILE A 457 2.23 -25.66 4.53
N SER A 458 2.56 -25.58 3.24
CA SER A 458 2.34 -26.67 2.30
C SER A 458 3.53 -26.93 1.41
N LYS A 459 3.86 -28.22 1.20
CA LYS A 459 4.95 -28.65 0.30
C LYS A 459 6.33 -28.07 0.65
N SER A 460 6.53 -27.63 1.89
CA SER A 460 7.76 -26.97 2.32
C SER A 460 8.75 -27.95 2.94
N ARG A 461 10.04 -27.65 2.85
CA ARG A 461 11.13 -28.42 3.44
C ARG A 461 11.77 -27.65 4.59
N PHE A 462 12.03 -28.36 5.69
CA PHE A 462 12.79 -27.87 6.84
C PHE A 462 14.04 -28.74 7.00
N SER A 463 15.21 -28.14 6.82
CA SER A 463 16.50 -28.84 6.86
C SER A 463 16.94 -29.21 8.28
N GLU A 464 16.54 -28.40 9.26
CA GLU A 464 16.81 -28.60 10.69
C GLU A 464 15.53 -28.92 11.47
N GLU A 465 15.69 -29.36 12.73
CA GLU A 465 14.55 -29.58 13.64
C GLU A 465 13.83 -28.25 13.89
N LEU A 466 12.49 -28.25 13.82
CA LEU A 466 11.71 -27.07 14.20
C LEU A 466 12.03 -26.68 15.66
N PRO A 467 12.17 -25.40 16.00
CA PRO A 467 12.34 -24.96 17.38
C PRO A 467 11.25 -25.49 18.32
N ASP A 468 11.57 -25.75 19.59
CA ASP A 468 10.61 -26.31 20.55
C ASP A 468 9.45 -25.34 20.84
N ASP A 469 9.75 -24.04 20.82
CA ASP A 469 8.80 -22.94 20.99
C ASP A 469 7.95 -22.66 19.74
N PHE A 470 8.22 -23.33 18.61
CA PHE A 470 7.46 -23.13 17.36
C PHE A 470 5.95 -23.34 17.52
N PHE A 471 5.56 -24.29 18.37
CA PHE A 471 4.16 -24.64 18.64
C PHE A 471 3.65 -24.12 20.01
N GLU A 472 4.40 -23.23 20.66
CA GLU A 472 4.02 -22.68 21.97
C GLU A 472 2.83 -21.72 21.91
N GLY A 473 2.42 -21.24 23.10
CA GLY A 473 1.13 -20.61 23.38
C GLY A 473 0.75 -19.43 22.48
N GLY A 474 1.69 -18.66 21.94
CA GLY A 474 1.40 -17.52 21.06
C GLY A 474 0.72 -17.95 19.74
N LEU A 475 1.24 -18.99 19.09
CA LEU A 475 0.60 -19.55 17.89
C LEU A 475 -0.76 -20.16 18.24
N ALA A 476 -0.83 -20.86 19.38
CA ALA A 476 -2.03 -21.55 19.86
C ALA A 476 -3.11 -20.62 20.44
N SER A 477 -2.80 -19.40 20.88
CA SER A 477 -3.81 -18.42 21.30
C SER A 477 -4.37 -17.64 20.13
N GLU A 478 -3.50 -17.24 19.20
CA GLU A 478 -3.86 -16.22 18.23
C GLU A 478 -4.19 -16.75 16.83
N THR A 479 -3.83 -17.99 16.49
CA THR A 479 -4.06 -18.54 15.15
C THR A 479 -5.42 -19.24 15.01
N LYS A 480 -6.36 -18.72 14.22
CA LYS A 480 -7.70 -19.36 14.09
C LYS A 480 -7.66 -20.71 13.38
N ARG A 481 -6.87 -20.85 12.31
CA ARG A 481 -6.70 -22.11 11.58
C ARG A 481 -5.23 -22.33 11.22
N PHE A 482 -4.72 -23.53 11.48
CA PHE A 482 -3.36 -23.92 11.10
C PHE A 482 -3.40 -25.23 10.30
N LEU A 483 -2.88 -25.19 9.08
CA LEU A 483 -2.71 -26.35 8.22
C LEU A 483 -1.23 -26.52 7.89
N MET A 484 -0.67 -27.69 8.19
CA MET A 484 0.66 -28.10 7.75
C MET A 484 0.56 -29.39 6.96
N ARG A 485 0.84 -29.35 5.66
CA ARG A 485 0.61 -30.49 4.76
C ARG A 485 1.70 -30.72 3.73
N ASP A 486 1.91 -31.99 3.40
CA ASP A 486 2.83 -32.39 2.34
C ASP A 486 4.27 -31.87 2.56
N CYS A 487 4.62 -31.57 3.82
CA CYS A 487 5.93 -31.00 4.18
C CYS A 487 6.96 -32.09 4.45
N GLU A 488 8.23 -31.74 4.24
CA GLU A 488 9.39 -32.55 4.59
C GLU A 488 10.07 -31.90 5.79
N VAL A 489 10.02 -32.55 6.96
CA VAL A 489 10.51 -32.00 8.23
C VAL A 489 11.65 -32.85 8.77
N PHE A 490 12.61 -32.25 9.46
CA PHE A 490 13.62 -33.02 10.19
C PHE A 490 12.99 -33.65 11.44
N CYS A 491 13.11 -34.98 11.58
CA CYS A 491 12.52 -35.72 12.69
C CYS A 491 13.58 -36.21 13.67
N ASN A 492 13.51 -35.76 14.92
CA ASN A 492 14.41 -36.25 15.96
C ASN A 492 13.97 -37.64 16.43
N LEU A 493 14.85 -38.63 16.33
CA LEU A 493 14.54 -40.04 16.60
C LEU A 493 14.05 -40.32 18.03
N LYS A 494 14.34 -39.43 18.99
CA LYS A 494 13.93 -39.55 20.39
C LYS A 494 12.70 -38.71 20.74
N ALA A 495 12.31 -37.75 19.89
CA ALA A 495 11.24 -36.80 20.17
C ALA A 495 9.86 -37.33 19.75
N CYS A 496 9.38 -38.39 20.41
CA CYS A 496 8.21 -39.13 19.96
C CYS A 496 6.93 -38.29 19.92
N GLU A 497 6.75 -37.37 20.87
CA GLU A 497 5.58 -36.50 20.94
C GLU A 497 5.52 -35.50 19.77
N LYS A 498 6.65 -34.89 19.41
CA LYS A 498 6.79 -33.92 18.32
C LYS A 498 6.66 -34.60 16.95
N ASN A 499 7.29 -35.76 16.78
CA ASN A 499 7.13 -36.58 15.57
C ASN A 499 5.67 -37.03 15.39
N ALA A 500 4.98 -37.41 16.47
CA ALA A 500 3.58 -37.81 16.39
C ALA A 500 2.65 -36.65 16.03
N LEU A 501 2.94 -35.43 16.50
CA LEU A 501 2.22 -34.21 16.09
C LEU A 501 2.35 -33.96 14.58
N LEU A 502 3.58 -34.03 14.07
CA LEU A 502 3.90 -33.69 12.68
C LEU A 502 3.44 -34.74 11.66
N LEU A 503 3.62 -36.02 11.99
CA LEU A 503 3.52 -37.13 11.03
C LEU A 503 2.18 -37.87 11.08
N ARG A 504 1.49 -37.88 12.22
CA ARG A 504 0.24 -38.65 12.38
C ARG A 504 -0.96 -37.72 12.26
N PRO A 505 -2.01 -38.13 11.51
CA PRO A 505 -3.25 -37.38 11.49
C PRO A 505 -3.84 -37.32 12.90
N ILE A 506 -4.47 -36.20 13.19
CA ILE A 506 -5.32 -36.02 14.37
C ILE A 506 -6.70 -36.58 14.00
N ILE A 507 -7.33 -37.30 14.93
CA ILE A 507 -8.58 -38.04 14.69
C ILE A 507 -9.76 -37.06 14.52
N HIS A 508 -9.68 -35.88 15.13
CA HIS A 508 -10.73 -34.87 15.13
C HIS A 508 -10.48 -33.76 14.10
N ASP A 509 -11.55 -33.15 13.60
CA ASP A 509 -11.47 -32.02 12.68
C ASP A 509 -11.15 -30.73 13.45
N LEU A 510 -9.95 -30.67 14.04
CA LEU A 510 -9.48 -29.53 14.82
C LEU A 510 -9.11 -28.36 13.92
N SER A 511 -9.05 -27.17 14.51
CA SER A 511 -8.50 -25.96 13.89
C SER A 511 -7.04 -26.13 13.46
N TRP A 512 -6.29 -27.07 14.05
CA TRP A 512 -4.92 -27.42 13.69
C TRP A 512 -4.89 -28.77 12.98
N LYS A 513 -4.34 -28.83 11.76
CA LYS A 513 -4.34 -30.02 10.90
C LYS A 513 -2.95 -30.31 10.35
N PHE A 514 -2.45 -31.53 10.60
CA PHE A 514 -1.19 -32.03 10.08
C PHE A 514 -1.48 -33.21 9.13
N ARG A 515 -1.04 -33.13 7.87
CA ARG A 515 -1.42 -34.12 6.85
C ARG A 515 -0.27 -34.45 5.89
N ARG A 516 0.02 -35.75 5.72
CA ARG A 516 1.00 -36.24 4.72
C ARG A 516 2.39 -35.60 4.84
N ASN A 517 2.77 -35.21 6.05
CA ASN A 517 4.15 -34.78 6.29
C ASN A 517 5.05 -36.02 6.41
N ARG A 518 6.30 -35.87 6.02
CA ARG A 518 7.31 -36.93 6.04
C ARG A 518 8.60 -36.42 6.67
N CYS A 519 9.41 -37.35 7.16
CA CYS A 519 10.73 -37.03 7.66
C CYS A 519 11.74 -36.88 6.52
N SER A 520 12.57 -35.84 6.55
CA SER A 520 13.71 -35.68 5.64
C SER A 520 14.78 -36.76 5.87
N ASN A 521 15.03 -37.10 7.14
CA ASN A 521 15.96 -38.13 7.57
C ASN A 521 15.30 -39.53 7.58
N ALA A 522 14.96 -40.04 6.40
CA ALA A 522 14.21 -41.28 6.21
C ALA A 522 14.98 -42.59 6.48
N ALA A 523 16.28 -42.53 6.84
CA ALA A 523 17.12 -43.71 7.05
C ALA A 523 16.71 -44.55 8.28
N GLU A 524 16.05 -43.94 9.26
CA GLU A 524 15.57 -44.60 10.47
C GLU A 524 14.09 -44.28 10.70
N ARG A 525 13.32 -45.25 11.23
CA ARG A 525 11.91 -45.04 11.56
C ARG A 525 11.84 -44.17 12.83
N PRO A 526 11.36 -42.91 12.75
CA PRO A 526 11.25 -42.05 13.92
C PRO A 526 10.25 -42.65 14.91
N CYS A 527 10.52 -42.54 16.21
CA CYS A 527 9.50 -42.87 17.18
C CYS A 527 8.32 -41.90 17.02
N ALA A 528 7.12 -42.44 16.88
CA ALA A 528 5.87 -41.67 16.80
C ALA A 528 4.74 -42.36 17.57
N GLU A 529 5.06 -43.42 18.30
CA GLU A 529 4.11 -44.12 19.16
C GLU A 529 4.02 -43.40 20.50
N LEU A 530 2.80 -43.02 20.85
CA LEU A 530 2.49 -42.34 22.09
C LEU A 530 1.99 -43.34 23.10
N ARG A 531 2.55 -43.30 24.31
CA ARG A 531 2.01 -44.06 25.44
C ARG A 531 0.72 -43.40 25.88
N VAL A 532 -0.34 -44.20 25.99
CA VAL A 532 -1.59 -43.76 26.62
C VAL A 532 -1.33 -43.64 28.12
N GLN A 533 -1.57 -42.46 28.66
CA GLN A 533 -1.49 -42.20 30.09
C GLN A 533 -2.90 -42.22 30.66
N ASP A 534 -3.10 -42.98 31.75
CA ASP A 534 -4.32 -42.86 32.54
C ASP A 534 -4.20 -41.62 33.46
N LYS A 535 -5.04 -40.63 33.21
CA LYS A 535 -5.15 -39.41 34.03
C LYS A 535 -6.50 -39.35 34.72
N GLY A 536 -6.72 -40.29 35.66
CA GLY A 536 -7.92 -40.29 36.51
C GLY A 536 -9.18 -40.69 35.75
N GLY A 537 -9.12 -41.78 34.98
CA GLY A 537 -10.25 -42.27 34.17
C GLY A 537 -10.28 -41.72 32.74
N LEU A 538 -9.24 -40.96 32.37
CA LEU A 538 -9.03 -40.43 31.02
C LEU A 538 -7.84 -41.15 30.38
N ALA A 539 -8.04 -41.67 29.17
CA ALA A 539 -6.94 -42.08 28.30
C ALA A 539 -6.42 -40.85 27.56
N CYS A 540 -5.26 -40.35 27.99
CA CYS A 540 -4.62 -39.19 27.40
C CYS A 540 -3.40 -39.57 26.55
N ARG A 541 -3.21 -38.86 25.44
CA ARG A 541 -2.06 -38.96 24.53
C ARG A 541 -1.51 -37.56 24.29
N GLN A 542 -0.26 -37.32 24.71
CA GLN A 542 0.40 -36.04 24.51
C GLN A 542 1.20 -36.01 23.20
N ARG A 543 0.94 -35.01 22.36
CA ARG A 543 1.56 -34.72 21.06
C ARG A 543 2.19 -33.33 21.10
N HIS A 544 3.20 -33.15 21.95
CA HIS A 544 3.93 -31.89 22.15
C HIS A 544 3.00 -30.74 22.55
N ALA A 545 2.48 -29.98 21.57
CA ALA A 545 1.56 -28.86 21.79
C ALA A 545 0.09 -29.27 21.97
N ILE A 546 -0.29 -30.50 21.61
CA ILE A 546 -1.68 -30.99 21.71
C ILE A 546 -1.74 -32.19 22.65
N GLU A 547 -2.63 -32.17 23.63
CA GLU A 547 -2.98 -33.36 24.42
C GLU A 547 -4.41 -33.81 24.11
N GLU A 548 -4.56 -35.06 23.68
CA GLU A 548 -5.85 -35.67 23.36
C GLU A 548 -6.27 -36.63 24.48
N CYS A 549 -7.41 -36.38 25.11
CA CYS A 549 -7.96 -37.20 26.19
C CYS A 549 -9.37 -37.69 25.85
N VAL A 550 -9.64 -38.97 26.13
CA VAL A 550 -10.98 -39.57 26.02
C VAL A 550 -11.35 -40.31 27.31
N CYS A 551 -12.63 -40.31 27.68
CA CYS A 551 -13.09 -41.04 28.86
C CYS A 551 -13.00 -42.57 28.66
N MET A 552 -12.60 -43.31 29.72
CA MET A 552 -12.47 -44.77 29.70
C MET A 552 -13.44 -45.49 30.66
N GLY A 553 -13.73 -46.76 30.36
CA GLY A 553 -14.32 -47.72 31.32
C GLY A 553 -15.72 -47.33 31.83
N PRO A 554 -16.08 -47.68 33.09
CA PRO A 554 -17.36 -47.33 33.71
C PRO A 554 -17.63 -45.82 33.79
N MET A 555 -16.59 -45.00 33.67
CA MET A 555 -16.71 -43.54 33.69
C MET A 555 -17.17 -42.98 32.32
N ALA A 556 -16.86 -43.68 31.21
CA ALA A 556 -17.55 -43.46 29.93
C ALA A 556 -19.05 -43.86 30.01
N LEU A 557 -19.40 -44.74 30.97
CA LEU A 557 -20.76 -45.22 31.23
C LEU A 557 -21.52 -44.44 32.31
N GLY A 558 -20.95 -43.37 32.90
CA GLY A 558 -21.71 -42.38 33.71
C GLY A 558 -21.53 -42.37 35.22
N ILE A 559 -20.32 -42.64 35.72
CA ILE A 559 -19.95 -42.26 37.09
C ILE A 559 -19.60 -40.77 37.11
N PRO A 560 -20.18 -39.95 38.02
CA PRO A 560 -19.97 -38.50 38.04
C PRO A 560 -18.53 -38.14 38.46
N GLY A 561 -17.98 -37.06 37.88
CA GLY A 561 -16.89 -36.31 38.52
C GLY A 561 -15.54 -36.24 37.82
N ILE A 562 -15.42 -36.53 36.53
CA ILE A 562 -14.16 -36.31 35.80
C ILE A 562 -13.85 -34.81 35.73
N ARG A 563 -12.64 -34.45 36.16
CA ARG A 563 -12.09 -33.10 36.05
C ARG A 563 -11.12 -33.02 34.87
N ILE A 564 -10.96 -31.84 34.30
CA ILE A 564 -9.90 -31.60 33.32
C ILE A 564 -8.54 -31.95 33.98
N PRO A 565 -7.71 -32.79 33.35
CA PRO A 565 -6.44 -33.18 33.92
C PRO A 565 -5.42 -32.03 33.84
N PRO A 566 -4.41 -31.98 34.74
CA PRO A 566 -3.28 -31.09 34.55
C PRO A 566 -2.55 -31.45 33.25
N SER A 567 -2.30 -30.41 32.45
CA SER A 567 -1.71 -30.56 31.12
C SER A 567 -0.62 -29.52 30.89
N ASN A 568 0.51 -29.98 30.37
CA ASN A 568 1.62 -29.13 29.95
C ASN A 568 1.48 -28.68 28.48
N ALA A 569 0.50 -29.20 27.74
CA ALA A 569 0.28 -28.87 26.33
C ALA A 569 -0.45 -27.52 26.18
N SER A 570 -0.18 -26.80 25.10
CA SER A 570 -0.88 -25.54 24.77
C SER A 570 -2.36 -25.78 24.43
N ILE A 571 -2.68 -26.91 23.82
CA ILE A 571 -4.01 -27.28 23.36
C ILE A 571 -4.45 -28.57 24.06
N LEU A 572 -5.60 -28.56 24.72
CA LEU A 572 -6.24 -29.76 25.25
C LEU A 572 -7.48 -30.10 24.45
N VAL A 573 -7.58 -31.34 23.99
CA VAL A 573 -8.74 -31.90 23.30
C VAL A 573 -9.32 -32.99 24.17
N LEU A 574 -10.54 -32.79 24.68
CA LEU A 574 -11.20 -33.75 25.58
C LEU A 574 -12.62 -34.04 25.11
N GLY A 575 -12.98 -35.31 25.01
CA GLY A 575 -14.34 -35.67 24.62
C GLY A 575 -14.70 -37.12 24.86
N ASP A 576 -15.85 -37.50 24.32
CA ASP A 576 -16.46 -38.84 24.45
C ASP A 576 -16.76 -39.19 25.90
N CYS A 577 -17.37 -38.25 26.61
CA CYS A 577 -17.58 -38.32 28.04
C CYS A 577 -19.05 -38.12 28.39
N ARG A 578 -19.55 -38.91 29.35
CA ARG A 578 -20.90 -38.74 29.88
C ARG A 578 -21.01 -37.49 30.78
N GLN A 579 -20.06 -37.27 31.68
CA GLN A 579 -20.05 -36.07 32.52
C GLN A 579 -18.63 -35.54 32.73
N VAL A 580 -18.42 -34.26 32.47
CA VAL A 580 -17.14 -33.56 32.67
C VAL A 580 -17.39 -32.29 33.45
N THR A 581 -16.60 -32.06 34.51
CA THR A 581 -16.58 -30.80 35.25
C THR A 581 -15.26 -30.07 35.01
N VAL A 582 -15.33 -28.90 34.38
CA VAL A 582 -14.16 -28.03 34.19
C VAL A 582 -13.97 -27.17 35.43
N THR A 583 -12.92 -27.45 36.17
CA THR A 583 -12.44 -26.63 37.28
C THR A 583 -11.01 -26.21 36.98
N ALA A 584 -10.69 -24.95 37.23
CA ALA A 584 -9.36 -24.40 37.03
C ALA A 584 -8.30 -25.20 37.79
N GLU A 585 -7.31 -25.70 37.06
CA GLU A 585 -6.13 -26.35 37.60
C GLU A 585 -4.94 -25.39 37.38
N ASN A 586 -4.41 -24.81 38.45
CA ASN A 586 -3.43 -23.71 38.36
C ASN A 586 -2.12 -24.11 37.66
N ARG A 587 -1.84 -25.42 37.55
CA ARG A 587 -0.66 -25.95 36.87
C ARG A 587 -0.85 -26.11 35.35
N SER A 588 -2.07 -26.02 34.84
CA SER A 588 -2.34 -26.25 33.42
C SER A 588 -1.89 -25.07 32.55
N LYS A 589 -1.14 -25.40 31.50
CA LYS A 589 -0.63 -24.43 30.50
C LYS A 589 -1.56 -24.26 29.30
N ASN A 590 -2.74 -24.90 29.31
CA ASN A 590 -3.65 -24.88 28.17
C ASN A 590 -4.15 -23.47 27.87
N VAL A 591 -3.79 -22.98 26.68
CA VAL A 591 -4.20 -21.70 26.14
C VAL A 591 -5.46 -21.86 25.27
N HIS A 592 -5.67 -23.07 24.74
CA HIS A 592 -6.86 -23.46 23.98
C HIS A 592 -7.39 -24.80 24.51
N ILE A 593 -8.69 -24.85 24.81
CA ILE A 593 -9.38 -26.09 25.20
C ILE A 593 -10.50 -26.38 24.20
N TYR A 594 -10.55 -27.62 23.72
CA TYR A 594 -11.54 -28.14 22.80
C TYR A 594 -12.30 -29.29 23.48
N LEU A 595 -13.61 -29.12 23.65
CA LEU A 595 -14.49 -30.09 24.30
C LEU A 595 -15.52 -30.59 23.30
N TYR A 596 -15.66 -31.91 23.16
CA TYR A 596 -16.57 -32.47 22.16
C TYR A 596 -17.33 -33.70 22.66
N ARG A 597 -18.56 -33.88 22.17
CA ARG A 597 -19.42 -35.05 22.48
C ARG A 597 -19.52 -35.34 23.99
N VAL A 598 -19.90 -34.32 24.76
CA VAL A 598 -20.09 -34.44 26.22
C VAL A 598 -21.57 -34.37 26.59
N GLU A 599 -22.12 -35.45 27.17
CA GLU A 599 -23.55 -35.50 27.52
C GLU A 599 -23.93 -34.52 28.63
N GLN A 600 -23.03 -34.26 29.58
CA GLN A 600 -23.20 -33.28 30.66
C GLN A 600 -21.87 -32.55 30.94
N LEU A 601 -21.69 -31.37 30.34
CA LEU A 601 -20.53 -30.53 30.56
C LEU A 601 -20.86 -29.41 31.55
N VAL A 602 -20.15 -29.38 32.68
CA VAL A 602 -20.27 -28.31 33.69
C VAL A 602 -18.97 -27.51 33.75
N VAL A 603 -19.00 -26.23 33.38
CA VAL A 603 -17.83 -25.34 33.51
C VAL A 603 -17.98 -24.52 34.79
N LYS A 604 -17.14 -24.80 35.78
CA LYS A 604 -17.11 -24.13 37.10
C LYS A 604 -16.06 -23.04 37.22
N SER A 605 -14.89 -23.26 36.62
CA SER A 605 -13.82 -22.27 36.52
C SER A 605 -12.82 -22.66 35.44
N VAL A 606 -12.16 -21.68 34.83
CA VAL A 606 -11.17 -21.90 33.76
C VAL A 606 -9.74 -21.52 34.18
N THR A 607 -8.75 -22.10 33.50
CA THR A 607 -7.34 -21.85 33.78
C THR A 607 -6.98 -20.38 33.49
N PRO A 608 -6.00 -19.81 34.23
CA PRO A 608 -5.52 -18.44 34.00
C PRO A 608 -4.99 -18.14 32.60
N THR A 609 -4.47 -19.18 31.96
CA THR A 609 -3.79 -19.18 30.65
C THR A 609 -4.77 -19.29 29.49
N LEU A 610 -6.03 -19.69 29.74
CA LEU A 610 -7.02 -19.92 28.69
C LEU A 610 -7.31 -18.62 27.93
N ARG A 611 -7.18 -18.69 26.61
CA ARG A 611 -7.58 -17.62 25.68
C ARG A 611 -8.74 -18.05 24.79
N ARG A 612 -8.82 -19.35 24.45
CA ARG A 612 -9.86 -19.90 23.57
C ARG A 612 -10.53 -21.13 24.16
N LEU A 613 -11.86 -21.16 24.11
CA LEU A 613 -12.66 -22.34 24.42
C LEU A 613 -13.58 -22.67 23.25
N GLU A 614 -13.52 -23.91 22.79
CA GLU A 614 -14.40 -24.44 21.75
C GLU A 614 -15.17 -25.65 22.31
N ILE A 615 -16.49 -25.61 22.23
CA ILE A 615 -17.37 -26.70 22.68
C ILE A 615 -18.25 -27.15 21.51
N LEU A 616 -18.29 -28.46 21.27
CA LEU A 616 -19.03 -29.04 20.16
C LEU A 616 -19.90 -30.22 20.60
N HIS A 617 -21.10 -30.35 20.03
CA HIS A 617 -21.95 -31.53 20.20
C HIS A 617 -22.19 -31.91 21.67
N SER A 618 -22.39 -30.90 22.54
CA SER A 618 -22.39 -31.09 24.00
C SER A 618 -23.56 -30.41 24.69
N ASN A 619 -24.01 -30.94 25.84
CA ASN A 619 -24.95 -30.23 26.72
C ASN A 619 -24.20 -29.46 27.80
N VAL A 620 -24.28 -28.14 27.75
CA VAL A 620 -23.40 -27.25 28.52
C VAL A 620 -24.15 -26.56 29.65
N VAL A 621 -23.50 -26.52 30.81
CA VAL A 621 -23.93 -25.79 32.00
C VAL A 621 -22.74 -24.94 32.45
N LEU A 622 -22.87 -23.62 32.35
CA LEU A 622 -21.84 -22.69 32.80
C LEU A 622 -22.23 -22.21 34.19
N GLU A 623 -21.50 -22.61 35.23
CA GLU A 623 -21.83 -22.33 36.63
C GLU A 623 -20.59 -21.86 37.40
N GLY A 624 -20.77 -21.30 38.60
CA GLY A 624 -19.66 -20.79 39.39
C GLY A 624 -19.49 -19.27 39.27
N ALA A 625 -19.54 -18.59 40.41
CA ALA A 625 -19.30 -17.16 40.47
C ALA A 625 -17.85 -16.87 40.08
N PHE A 626 -17.65 -15.96 39.12
CA PHE A 626 -16.33 -15.59 38.59
C PHE A 626 -15.58 -16.79 37.97
N ALA A 627 -16.31 -17.75 37.39
CA ALA A 627 -15.71 -18.88 36.66
C ALA A 627 -14.64 -18.43 35.64
N TRP A 628 -14.81 -17.22 35.10
CA TRP A 628 -13.94 -16.57 34.11
C TRP A 628 -13.25 -15.29 34.64
N GLY A 629 -13.15 -15.13 35.96
CA GLY A 629 -12.87 -13.88 36.68
C GLY A 629 -11.75 -12.98 36.12
N ASN A 630 -12.13 -11.77 35.68
CA ASN A 630 -11.23 -10.75 35.11
C ASN A 630 -10.24 -11.25 34.04
N ARG A 631 -10.59 -12.31 33.29
CA ARG A 631 -9.76 -12.86 32.22
C ARG A 631 -9.96 -12.13 30.90
N SER A 632 -8.97 -12.21 30.01
CA SER A 632 -9.05 -11.71 28.63
C SER A 632 -9.04 -12.89 27.66
N LEU A 633 -10.19 -13.15 27.03
CA LEU A 633 -10.43 -14.29 26.15
C LEU A 633 -10.54 -13.80 24.70
N SER A 634 -9.83 -14.48 23.80
CA SER A 634 -9.86 -14.19 22.36
C SER A 634 -11.13 -14.73 21.71
N SER A 635 -11.60 -15.92 22.12
CA SER A 635 -12.86 -16.46 21.61
C SER A 635 -13.48 -17.55 22.50
N ILE A 636 -14.82 -17.54 22.59
CA ILE A 636 -15.62 -18.66 23.08
C ILE A 636 -16.54 -19.09 21.94
N SER A 637 -16.48 -20.35 21.53
CA SER A 637 -17.28 -20.89 20.44
C SER A 637 -18.05 -22.11 20.91
N LEU A 638 -19.37 -22.10 20.69
CA LEU A 638 -20.27 -23.22 20.94
C LEU A 638 -20.94 -23.58 19.62
N VAL A 639 -20.68 -24.81 19.16
CA VAL A 639 -21.14 -25.30 17.86
C VAL A 639 -21.99 -26.55 18.08
N ASP A 640 -23.18 -26.60 17.46
CA ASP A 640 -24.10 -27.73 17.57
C ASP A 640 -24.27 -28.21 19.02
N SER A 641 -24.49 -27.27 19.94
CA SER A 641 -24.47 -27.53 21.38
C SER A 641 -25.73 -27.01 22.05
N ASN A 642 -26.10 -27.63 23.18
CA ASN A 642 -27.27 -27.25 23.97
C ASN A 642 -26.82 -26.65 25.31
N VAL A 643 -26.78 -25.32 25.39
CA VAL A 643 -26.46 -24.57 26.61
C VAL A 643 -27.70 -24.53 27.49
N LYS A 644 -27.80 -25.46 28.44
CA LYS A 644 -28.94 -25.56 29.35
C LYS A 644 -29.08 -24.33 30.25
N ARG A 645 -27.95 -23.84 30.77
CA ARG A 645 -27.93 -22.73 31.74
C ARG A 645 -26.60 -21.98 31.72
N ILE A 646 -26.66 -20.65 31.80
CA ILE A 646 -25.56 -19.77 32.19
C ILE A 646 -25.90 -19.16 33.55
N GLY A 647 -25.20 -19.60 34.59
CA GLY A 647 -25.45 -19.22 35.98
C GLY A 647 -25.02 -17.78 36.32
N PRO A 648 -25.36 -17.31 37.54
CA PRO A 648 -24.99 -15.97 38.00
C PRO A 648 -23.48 -15.79 38.04
N ASN A 649 -23.00 -14.61 37.62
CA ASN A 649 -21.60 -14.19 37.63
C ASN A 649 -20.64 -15.10 36.86
N ALA A 650 -21.12 -15.96 35.95
CA ALA A 650 -20.28 -16.87 35.19
C ALA A 650 -19.13 -16.10 34.49
N PHE A 651 -19.47 -15.11 33.68
CA PHE A 651 -18.52 -14.28 32.92
C PHE A 651 -18.17 -12.96 33.61
N SER A 652 -18.48 -12.80 34.90
CA SER A 652 -18.32 -11.49 35.55
C SER A 652 -16.87 -11.00 35.52
N GLY A 653 -16.69 -9.75 35.09
CA GLY A 653 -15.37 -9.12 34.96
C GLY A 653 -14.55 -9.51 33.73
N ALA A 654 -14.98 -10.51 32.94
CA ALA A 654 -14.22 -10.98 31.79
C ALA A 654 -14.22 -9.97 30.63
N ARG A 655 -13.10 -9.89 29.89
CA ARG A 655 -12.98 -9.20 28.59
C ARG A 655 -12.96 -10.24 27.49
N ILE A 656 -13.95 -10.23 26.61
CA ILE A 656 -14.13 -11.28 25.61
C ILE A 656 -14.17 -10.64 24.22
N ASP A 657 -13.22 -10.98 23.37
CA ASP A 657 -13.18 -10.44 22.01
C ASP A 657 -14.30 -11.00 21.13
N ARG A 658 -14.64 -12.28 21.27
CA ARG A 658 -15.66 -12.92 20.44
C ARG A 658 -16.39 -14.04 21.15
N ILE A 659 -17.72 -14.02 21.13
CA ILE A 659 -18.56 -15.18 21.44
C ILE A 659 -19.29 -15.60 20.17
N VAL A 660 -19.25 -16.89 19.85
CA VAL A 660 -19.97 -17.47 18.71
C VAL A 660 -20.87 -18.60 19.21
N PHE A 661 -22.16 -18.48 18.94
CA PHE A 661 -23.12 -19.57 19.00
C PHE A 661 -23.49 -19.94 17.58
N ASN A 662 -23.19 -21.17 17.17
CA ASN A 662 -23.49 -21.65 15.83
C ASN A 662 -24.28 -22.96 15.92
N ASP A 663 -25.42 -23.03 15.22
CA ASP A 663 -26.30 -24.21 15.19
C ASP A 663 -26.68 -24.71 16.60
N SER A 664 -26.80 -23.80 17.58
CA SER A 664 -26.88 -24.15 19.00
C SER A 664 -28.21 -23.72 19.63
N GLN A 665 -28.56 -24.35 20.75
CA GLN A 665 -29.67 -23.94 21.60
C GLN A 665 -29.12 -23.34 22.88
N ILE A 666 -29.64 -22.17 23.28
CA ILE A 666 -29.29 -21.49 24.50
C ILE A 666 -30.57 -21.37 25.32
N GLY A 667 -30.59 -22.04 26.47
CA GLY A 667 -31.63 -21.94 27.48
C GLY A 667 -31.38 -20.77 28.43
N LEU A 668 -31.65 -21.00 29.72
CA LEU A 668 -31.67 -19.95 30.74
C LEU A 668 -30.32 -19.23 30.90
N VAL A 669 -30.31 -17.91 30.67
CA VAL A 669 -29.18 -17.03 30.99
C VAL A 669 -29.54 -16.19 32.20
N HIS A 670 -28.81 -16.32 33.31
CA HIS A 670 -29.09 -15.58 34.54
C HIS A 670 -28.81 -14.08 34.36
N SER A 671 -29.63 -13.24 35.02
CA SER A 671 -29.57 -11.77 35.06
C SER A 671 -28.28 -11.10 35.58
N LYS A 672 -27.27 -11.90 35.94
CA LYS A 672 -25.95 -11.45 36.40
C LYS A 672 -24.82 -12.23 35.74
N ALA A 673 -25.13 -13.05 34.74
CA ALA A 673 -24.14 -13.92 34.10
C ALA A 673 -22.94 -13.12 33.54
N PHE A 674 -23.19 -11.90 33.08
CA PHE A 674 -22.22 -11.04 32.39
C PHE A 674 -21.95 -9.71 33.13
N GLU A 675 -22.22 -9.65 34.45
CA GLU A 675 -22.04 -8.43 35.25
C GLU A 675 -20.59 -7.91 35.19
N ASN A 676 -20.39 -6.63 34.83
CA ASN A 676 -19.08 -5.98 34.65
C ASN A 676 -18.15 -6.66 33.62
N SER A 677 -18.69 -7.39 32.65
CA SER A 677 -17.92 -7.95 31.53
C SER A 677 -17.99 -7.04 30.29
N SER A 678 -16.95 -7.07 29.46
CA SER A 678 -16.95 -6.39 28.15
C SER A 678 -16.83 -7.40 27.02
N ILE A 679 -17.74 -7.31 26.04
CA ILE A 679 -17.76 -8.20 24.88
C ILE A 679 -17.65 -7.38 23.60
N ARG A 680 -16.59 -7.62 22.82
CA ARG A 680 -16.38 -6.88 21.57
C ARG A 680 -17.32 -7.35 20.45
N SER A 681 -17.50 -8.66 20.31
CA SER A 681 -18.36 -9.23 19.27
C SER A 681 -19.11 -10.45 19.79
N MET A 682 -20.42 -10.49 19.55
CA MET A 682 -21.25 -11.68 19.76
C MET A 682 -21.94 -12.04 18.44
N ARG A 683 -21.81 -13.30 18.02
CA ARG A 683 -22.45 -13.84 16.81
C ARG A 683 -23.34 -15.02 17.17
N VAL A 684 -24.59 -14.97 16.72
CA VAL A 684 -25.60 -16.01 16.90
C VAL A 684 -26.05 -16.45 15.52
N ILE A 685 -25.70 -17.67 15.11
CA ILE A 685 -25.88 -18.16 13.74
C ILE A 685 -26.70 -19.44 13.80
N ARG A 686 -27.82 -19.50 13.06
CA ARG A 686 -28.72 -20.67 12.99
C ARG A 686 -29.07 -21.27 14.36
N SER A 687 -29.21 -20.42 15.37
CA SER A 687 -29.32 -20.83 16.77
C SER A 687 -30.67 -20.43 17.38
N ARG A 688 -31.04 -20.99 18.53
CA ARG A 688 -32.25 -20.64 19.29
C ARG A 688 -31.88 -20.12 20.67
N LEU A 689 -32.39 -18.95 21.05
CA LEU A 689 -32.20 -18.34 22.36
C LEU A 689 -33.55 -18.32 23.11
N PHE A 690 -33.66 -19.10 24.19
CA PHE A 690 -34.85 -19.22 25.04
C PHE A 690 -34.62 -18.54 26.39
N ASP A 691 -35.59 -17.75 26.85
CA ASP A 691 -35.72 -17.34 28.27
C ASP A 691 -34.42 -16.72 28.83
N ALA A 692 -33.87 -15.73 28.11
CA ALA A 692 -32.75 -14.94 28.59
C ALA A 692 -33.25 -13.96 29.66
N ASP A 693 -33.44 -14.48 30.86
CA ASP A 693 -33.99 -13.76 32.00
C ASP A 693 -33.09 -12.55 32.35
N TYR A 694 -33.52 -11.36 31.94
CA TYR A 694 -33.00 -10.04 32.34
C TYR A 694 -31.46 -9.88 32.49
N SER A 695 -30.61 -10.35 31.57
CA SER A 695 -29.35 -9.64 31.24
C SER A 695 -28.54 -10.38 30.17
N LEU A 696 -28.48 -9.79 28.98
CA LEU A 696 -27.26 -9.88 28.19
C LEU A 696 -26.35 -8.69 28.63
N PRO A 697 -25.02 -8.77 28.46
CA PRO A 697 -24.07 -7.81 29.01
C PRO A 697 -24.46 -6.36 28.70
N GLN A 698 -24.21 -5.44 29.66
CA GLN A 698 -24.51 -4.02 29.48
C GLN A 698 -23.64 -3.36 28.39
N GLU A 699 -22.52 -3.97 28.00
CA GLU A 699 -21.60 -3.44 26.98
C GLU A 699 -21.21 -4.56 25.99
N ILE A 700 -22.02 -4.75 24.94
CA ILE A 700 -21.63 -5.50 23.74
C ILE A 700 -21.38 -4.48 22.63
N ALA A 701 -20.15 -4.40 22.11
CA ALA A 701 -19.86 -3.43 21.05
C ALA A 701 -20.58 -3.79 19.73
N GLN A 702 -20.54 -5.07 19.33
CA GLN A 702 -21.21 -5.54 18.11
C GLN A 702 -21.95 -6.87 18.33
N ILE A 703 -23.21 -6.95 17.89
CA ILE A 703 -23.96 -8.20 17.83
C ILE A 703 -24.41 -8.48 16.38
N SER A 704 -24.23 -9.72 15.92
CA SER A 704 -24.76 -10.22 14.65
C SER A 704 -25.62 -11.45 14.92
N ILE A 705 -26.84 -11.43 14.39
CA ILE A 705 -27.83 -12.52 14.55
C ILE A 705 -28.25 -12.96 13.16
N ASP A 706 -27.76 -14.13 12.75
CA ASP A 706 -27.92 -14.68 11.41
C ASP A 706 -28.84 -15.92 11.50
N ASP A 707 -30.00 -15.90 10.82
CA ASP A 707 -30.97 -17.02 10.74
C ASP A 707 -31.31 -17.71 12.08
N SER A 708 -31.46 -16.92 13.14
CA SER A 708 -31.64 -17.42 14.51
C SER A 708 -32.99 -17.00 15.09
N LEU A 709 -33.47 -17.76 16.09
CA LEU A 709 -34.75 -17.50 16.78
C LEU A 709 -34.49 -17.00 18.20
N ILE A 710 -35.18 -15.94 18.61
CA ILE A 710 -35.11 -15.39 19.97
C ILE A 710 -36.53 -15.39 20.54
N GLU A 711 -36.74 -16.10 21.66
CA GLU A 711 -38.03 -16.19 22.35
C GLU A 711 -37.95 -15.54 23.74
N GLN A 712 -38.93 -14.67 24.05
CA GLN A 712 -39.11 -13.99 25.35
C GLN A 712 -37.91 -13.17 25.86
N ASN A 713 -37.68 -11.99 25.29
CA ASN A 713 -36.72 -11.01 25.82
C ASN A 713 -37.45 -9.76 26.31
N HIS A 714 -37.40 -9.46 27.62
CA HIS A 714 -38.19 -8.39 28.24
C HIS A 714 -37.48 -7.01 28.31
N ARG A 715 -36.20 -6.89 27.91
CA ARG A 715 -35.46 -5.61 27.82
C ARG A 715 -34.46 -5.57 26.67
N LEU A 716 -34.40 -4.43 25.97
CA LEU A 716 -33.50 -4.21 24.84
C LEU A 716 -32.08 -3.87 25.31
N PHE A 717 -31.12 -4.44 24.59
CA PHE A 717 -29.67 -4.35 24.73
C PHE A 717 -29.11 -2.91 24.71
N HIS A 718 -27.95 -2.69 25.33
CA HIS A 718 -27.06 -1.58 24.95
C HIS A 718 -26.02 -2.12 23.97
N VAL A 719 -26.18 -1.81 22.68
CA VAL A 719 -25.27 -2.23 21.61
C VAL A 719 -24.90 -1.02 20.77
N ASP A 720 -23.63 -0.89 20.43
CA ASP A 720 -23.19 0.17 19.52
C ASP A 720 -23.63 -0.13 18.07
N HIS A 721 -23.59 -1.41 17.68
CA HIS A 721 -23.97 -1.87 16.33
C HIS A 721 -24.67 -3.23 16.34
N ILE A 722 -25.86 -3.31 15.71
CA ILE A 722 -26.66 -4.53 15.55
C ILE A 722 -26.79 -4.83 14.05
N ASP A 723 -26.42 -6.05 13.66
CA ASP A 723 -26.63 -6.60 12.31
C ASP A 723 -27.58 -7.81 12.39
N LEU A 724 -28.67 -7.78 11.62
CA LEU A 724 -29.69 -8.84 11.55
C LEU A 724 -29.57 -9.67 10.25
N GLY A 725 -28.42 -9.59 9.56
CA GLY A 725 -28.17 -10.30 8.31
C GLY A 725 -28.96 -9.70 7.14
N GLU A 726 -29.35 -10.52 6.16
CA GLU A 726 -29.98 -10.09 4.90
C GLU A 726 -31.30 -9.30 5.03
N ALA A 727 -31.80 -9.08 6.26
CA ALA A 727 -32.99 -8.29 6.56
C ALA A 727 -32.89 -6.80 6.12
N GLU A 728 -31.69 -6.22 6.01
CA GLU A 728 -31.53 -4.83 5.51
C GLU A 728 -31.65 -4.70 3.97
N LYS A 729 -31.54 -5.78 3.20
CA LYS A 729 -31.58 -5.71 1.73
C LYS A 729 -32.99 -5.77 1.13
N SER A 730 -34.01 -5.94 1.97
CA SER A 730 -35.41 -6.04 1.58
C SER A 730 -36.25 -5.06 2.38
N GLU A 731 -36.15 -3.76 2.07
CA GLU A 731 -36.98 -2.70 2.70
C GLU A 731 -38.49 -2.87 2.43
N ASP A 732 -38.90 -3.72 1.49
CA ASP A 732 -40.29 -3.83 1.03
C ASP A 732 -41.09 -5.05 1.54
N ASP A 733 -40.44 -6.08 2.09
CA ASP A 733 -41.13 -7.31 2.53
C ASP A 733 -41.36 -7.38 4.05
N CYS A 734 -42.37 -6.65 4.52
CA CYS A 734 -42.78 -6.65 5.92
C CYS A 734 -43.28 -8.04 6.41
N SER A 735 -43.60 -8.99 5.52
CA SER A 735 -44.15 -10.31 5.91
C SER A 735 -43.08 -11.23 6.51
N LEU A 736 -41.90 -11.29 5.88
CA LEU A 736 -40.74 -12.06 6.33
C LEU A 736 -40.15 -11.46 7.61
N LEU A 737 -40.12 -10.13 7.69
CA LEU A 737 -39.67 -9.37 8.85
C LEU A 737 -40.63 -9.56 10.04
N ASN A 738 -41.95 -9.51 9.82
CA ASN A 738 -42.96 -9.77 10.86
C ASN A 738 -42.93 -11.22 11.36
N GLN A 739 -42.74 -12.23 10.50
CA GLN A 739 -42.64 -13.63 10.95
C GLN A 739 -41.40 -13.90 11.81
N ARG A 740 -40.27 -13.25 11.52
CA ARG A 740 -39.00 -13.42 12.25
C ARG A 740 -38.88 -12.55 13.52
N ILE A 741 -39.56 -11.39 13.58
CA ILE A 741 -39.52 -10.45 14.73
C ILE A 741 -40.69 -10.67 15.72
N ARG A 742 -41.84 -11.24 15.33
CA ARG A 742 -43.01 -11.43 16.22
C ARG A 742 -42.78 -12.32 17.45
N SER A 743 -41.62 -12.99 17.58
CA SER A 743 -41.22 -13.70 18.82
C SER A 743 -40.55 -12.79 19.87
N ILE A 744 -40.28 -11.50 19.56
CA ILE A 744 -39.62 -10.51 20.44
C ILE A 744 -40.61 -9.77 21.39
N ASN A 745 -41.79 -10.35 21.61
CA ASN A 745 -42.74 -10.05 22.69
C ASN A 745 -43.80 -8.94 22.45
N ARG A 746 -45.02 -9.25 22.90
CA ARG A 746 -46.23 -8.41 22.83
C ARG A 746 -46.19 -7.31 23.90
N ARG A 747 -45.86 -6.06 23.52
CA ARG A 747 -46.37 -4.77 24.08
C ARG A 747 -45.39 -3.63 23.75
N PHE A 748 -45.52 -3.03 22.57
CA PHE A 748 -45.11 -1.63 22.37
C PHE A 748 -46.37 -0.76 22.49
N VAL A 749 -46.53 -0.07 23.62
CA VAL A 749 -47.53 1.00 23.74
C VAL A 749 -46.93 2.25 23.13
N CYS A 750 -47.64 2.84 22.16
CA CYS A 750 -47.25 4.07 21.45
C CYS A 750 -46.99 5.23 22.41
N GLY A 751 -45.73 5.41 22.84
CA GLY A 751 -45.24 6.55 23.59
C GLY A 751 -44.30 7.40 22.75
N ARG A 752 -44.65 8.67 22.52
CA ARG A 752 -43.85 9.65 21.76
C ARG A 752 -42.58 10.04 22.53
N ARG A 753 -41.45 9.41 22.23
CA ARG A 753 -40.11 10.04 22.27
C ARG A 753 -39.10 9.17 21.50
N MET A 754 -38.81 9.57 20.25
CA MET A 754 -37.78 8.94 19.41
C MET A 754 -36.41 9.56 19.74
N SER A 755 -35.47 8.76 20.23
CA SER A 755 -34.06 9.14 20.33
C SER A 755 -33.30 8.71 19.07
N ARG A 756 -32.21 9.42 18.74
CA ARG A 756 -31.31 9.13 17.61
C ARG A 756 -30.34 7.96 17.90
N SER A 757 -30.82 6.86 18.47
CA SER A 757 -30.03 5.63 18.67
C SER A 757 -30.29 4.61 17.55
N PRO A 758 -29.39 3.64 17.29
CA PRO A 758 -29.64 2.52 16.37
C PRO A 758 -30.92 1.73 16.71
N LEU A 759 -31.24 1.61 18.00
CA LEU A 759 -32.51 1.05 18.50
C LEU A 759 -33.73 1.88 18.07
N GLY A 760 -33.59 3.21 17.98
CA GLY A 760 -34.61 4.10 17.42
C GLY A 760 -34.90 3.85 15.94
N ARG A 761 -33.92 3.35 15.17
CA ARG A 761 -34.12 2.97 13.74
C ARG A 761 -34.84 1.62 13.61
N ILE A 762 -34.46 0.61 14.39
CA ILE A 762 -35.16 -0.69 14.39
C ILE A 762 -36.60 -0.53 14.88
N ALA A 763 -36.83 0.22 15.97
CA ALA A 763 -38.18 0.55 16.44
C ALA A 763 -38.98 1.35 15.41
N ALA A 764 -38.34 2.20 14.61
CA ALA A 764 -38.98 2.93 13.52
C ALA A 764 -39.35 2.02 12.33
N ILE A 765 -38.53 1.02 11.98
CA ILE A 765 -38.80 0.04 10.93
C ILE A 765 -39.97 -0.87 11.34
N VAL A 766 -39.93 -1.42 12.56
CA VAL A 766 -41.03 -2.23 13.13
C VAL A 766 -42.33 -1.42 13.21
N ALA A 767 -42.29 -0.18 13.71
CA ALA A 767 -43.46 0.69 13.77
C ALA A 767 -43.98 1.11 12.37
N ARG A 768 -43.13 1.09 11.33
CA ARG A 768 -43.51 1.38 9.94
C ARG A 768 -44.20 0.17 9.30
N CYS A 769 -43.76 -1.06 9.61
CA CYS A 769 -44.48 -2.28 9.20
C CYS A 769 -45.81 -2.48 9.96
N GLU A 770 -45.90 -2.17 11.26
CA GLU A 770 -47.17 -2.23 12.01
C GLU A 770 -48.19 -1.18 11.54
N ARG A 771 -47.74 -0.04 10.99
CA ARG A 771 -48.63 0.96 10.37
C ARG A 771 -49.22 0.51 9.04
N LYS A 772 -48.56 -0.36 8.28
CA LYS A 772 -49.10 -0.96 7.05
C LYS A 772 -50.25 -1.92 7.40
N ASP A 773 -50.10 -2.77 8.43
CA ASP A 773 -51.17 -3.66 8.90
C ASP A 773 -52.38 -2.89 9.49
N CYS A 774 -52.17 -1.69 10.07
CA CYS A 774 -53.26 -0.82 10.51
C CYS A 774 -54.00 -0.09 9.37
N ALA A 775 -53.40 0.03 8.19
CA ALA A 775 -53.99 0.70 7.04
C ALA A 775 -54.90 -0.22 6.20
N GLU A 776 -54.80 -1.54 6.38
CA GLU A 776 -55.63 -2.53 5.69
C GLU A 776 -56.87 -2.99 6.49
N ALA A 777 -57.09 -2.44 7.70
CA ALA A 777 -58.24 -2.76 8.53
C ALA A 777 -59.20 -1.56 8.72
N LYS A 778 -60.00 -1.26 7.69
CA LYS A 778 -61.29 -0.51 7.71
C LYS A 778 -61.91 -0.67 6.31
N VAL A 779 -63.11 -1.21 6.04
CA VAL A 779 -64.41 -1.22 6.73
C VAL A 779 -65.28 -2.32 6.06
N PRO A 780 -66.22 -3.01 6.74
CA PRO A 780 -67.46 -3.46 6.09
C PRO A 780 -68.58 -2.47 6.41
N ASP A 781 -69.08 -1.80 5.38
CA ASP A 781 -70.29 -0.98 5.45
C ASP A 781 -71.51 -1.87 5.66
N SER A 782 -72.23 -1.70 6.77
CA SER A 782 -73.70 -1.64 6.77
C SER A 782 -74.27 -1.31 8.15
N ALA A 783 -74.82 -0.09 8.20
CA ALA A 783 -76.01 0.36 8.93
C ALA A 783 -76.25 -0.16 10.37
N LEU A 784 -76.23 0.78 11.34
CA LEU A 784 -77.28 0.79 12.35
C LEU A 784 -77.54 2.19 12.91
N ARG A 785 -78.81 2.61 12.77
CA ARG A 785 -79.40 3.77 13.44
C ARG A 785 -79.57 3.49 14.93
N ILE A 786 -79.55 4.59 15.66
CA ILE A 786 -79.67 4.80 17.10
C ILE A 786 -81.06 4.36 17.66
N HIS A 787 -81.11 3.63 18.80
CA HIS A 787 -81.71 4.10 20.09
C HIS A 787 -81.87 3.02 21.19
N PHE A 788 -81.48 3.43 22.41
CA PHE A 788 -81.96 3.15 23.79
C PHE A 788 -82.20 1.75 24.40
N SER A 789 -81.61 1.64 25.61
CA SER A 789 -82.13 1.12 26.89
C SER A 789 -82.16 -0.39 27.19
N SER A 790 -81.38 -0.73 28.23
CA SER A 790 -81.81 -1.47 29.45
C SER A 790 -82.08 -2.99 29.41
N ILE A 791 -81.48 -3.66 30.41
CA ILE A 791 -82.03 -4.74 31.27
C ILE A 791 -82.02 -6.20 30.73
N LEU A 792 -81.11 -6.99 31.35
CA LEU A 792 -81.33 -8.31 32.02
C LEU A 792 -81.67 -9.61 31.24
N PHE A 793 -81.24 -10.71 31.89
CA PHE A 793 -81.52 -12.15 31.70
C PHE A 793 -80.80 -12.85 30.51
N LEU A 794 -79.86 -13.78 30.75
CA LEU A 794 -79.92 -15.17 31.26
C LEU A 794 -80.29 -16.23 30.20
N PHE A 795 -79.54 -17.33 30.29
CA PHE A 795 -79.82 -18.70 29.86
C PHE A 795 -79.53 -19.18 28.42
N SER A 796 -78.72 -20.25 28.42
CA SER A 796 -78.87 -21.48 27.62
C SER A 796 -78.40 -21.39 26.16
N LEU A 797 -77.90 -22.42 25.50
CA LEU A 797 -77.44 -23.78 25.79
C LEU A 797 -76.88 -24.22 24.43
N PHE A 798 -75.73 -24.90 24.44
CA PHE A 798 -75.43 -26.09 23.64
C PHE A 798 -75.29 -26.12 22.09
N LEU A 799 -74.41 -27.08 21.73
CA LEU A 799 -74.36 -27.96 20.54
C LEU A 799 -73.76 -27.35 19.26
N TRP A 800 -72.50 -27.70 18.99
CA TRP A 800 -72.01 -28.70 17.98
C TRP A 800 -71.84 -28.04 16.60
N ILE A 801 -70.72 -28.16 15.88
CA ILE A 801 -69.79 -29.28 15.65
C ILE A 801 -68.34 -28.77 15.69
#